data_AF-A0A1F3TPV5-F1
#
_entry.id   AF-A0A1F3TPV5-F1
#
_cell.length_a   1.000
_cell.length_b   1.000
_cell.length_c   1.000
_cell.angle_alpha   90.00
_cell.angle_beta   90.00
_cell.angle_gamma   90.00
#
_symmetry.space_group_name_H-M   'P 1'
#
loop_
_entity.id
_entity.type
_entity.pdbx_description
1 polymer ?
#
loop_
_entity_poly.entity_id
_entity_poly.type
_entity_poly.pdbx_seq_one_letter_code
_entity_poly.pdbx_strand_id
1 'polypeptide(L)'
;MNHLMVLKIAARNVLLHRMRTTVVGIILAFGALLAVLGNSFVDGIAGGMKNSTTQSITGDIQIYNADAKENLSVFGNMDGSPSDVGHVDSFEKTAAALAKIPEIVSIVPMGTSFAQVSPGNILDHFLETLRKSFKDKSMTTEVLQSQKRRLRFLIQEIQKNLEGKFEEIGMLTEKDAEQAKRNLQFTTSDAFWNDFDVNFEEKIEFLSNKIAPLIFDDNMLFFNYVGTDPQQFKEKFPQFEIVKGEMIPEGSRGFLFHDYFYETMVKHRIARRLDQIKKKMTADKLTLADSKELQDQIKANIEQSAEIYLQLGPLETEKLQKKLNDLLKSDEKDFRTLVKTFLDMKDDNFQTRYDFFYKEIAPHVILYRVQIGDVLPLNAFTKSGSSTSINVKVYGTFKFKSFENSPLAGNFSLMDLISFRELYGFLTDERRAQNKEIESEMGLVDVGRDSIENLFSGSTQTTTNENTTIKPVELNFKKKVVGSNYTQDELNKGVFLHAAIFLKDSSNTNATIKKINELSKTENLGIKAVSWQDAAGFIGQMTFIMKTLLNLFIGISLLLAGLMITNSLLMAAMNRKQEIGTMRAIGAHARFIYRLFFYETLFISLVFGGIGALLGSLIVLVIGQVGIPASGDVATFFFSGPRLFLHLNPGLIFIVMFVMVFIAIIATQYPAWKAMKISPLQAMQKRD
;
A
#
# COMPACT_ATOMS: atom_id res chain seq x y z
N MET A 1 59.79 -31.81 7.11
CA MET A 1 59.19 -32.04 5.77
C MET A 1 58.52 -30.74 5.33
N ASN A 2 58.92 -30.16 4.18
CA ASN A 2 58.45 -28.83 3.73
C ASN A 2 56.95 -28.82 3.42
N HIS A 3 56.24 -27.72 3.75
CA HIS A 3 54.82 -27.54 3.45
C HIS A 3 54.46 -27.77 1.97
N LEU A 4 55.36 -27.39 1.06
CA LEU A 4 55.24 -27.66 -0.38
C LEU A 4 55.19 -29.15 -0.73
N MET A 5 55.88 -30.00 0.03
CA MET A 5 55.88 -31.44 -0.22
C MET A 5 54.55 -32.08 0.19
N VAL A 6 53.98 -31.66 1.32
CA VAL A 6 52.65 -32.10 1.78
C VAL A 6 51.57 -31.68 0.80
N LEU A 7 51.65 -30.45 0.28
CA LEU A 7 50.70 -29.91 -0.69
C LEU A 7 50.74 -30.65 -2.04
N LYS A 8 51.94 -31.00 -2.55
CA LYS A 8 52.08 -31.83 -3.75
C LYS A 8 51.50 -33.24 -3.57
N ILE A 9 51.72 -33.86 -2.40
CA ILE A 9 51.17 -35.18 -2.09
C ILE A 9 49.65 -35.12 -1.99
N ALA A 10 49.10 -34.10 -1.33
CA ALA A 10 47.65 -33.88 -1.24
C ALA A 10 47.02 -33.73 -2.64
N ALA A 11 47.55 -32.86 -3.49
CA ALA A 11 47.03 -32.66 -4.85
C ALA A 11 47.07 -33.96 -5.68
N ARG A 12 48.14 -34.75 -5.56
CA ARG A 12 48.23 -36.06 -6.24
C ARG A 12 47.20 -37.05 -5.70
N ASN A 13 46.97 -37.10 -4.39
CA ASN A 13 45.98 -37.98 -3.77
C ASN A 13 44.55 -37.65 -4.22
N VAL A 14 44.22 -36.36 -4.32
CA VAL A 14 42.91 -35.91 -4.83
C VAL A 14 42.65 -36.41 -6.24
N LEU A 15 43.67 -36.41 -7.11
CA LEU A 15 43.58 -36.90 -8.50
C LEU A 15 43.55 -38.42 -8.62
N LEU A 16 44.22 -39.14 -7.70
CA LEU A 16 44.26 -40.61 -7.69
C LEU A 16 42.93 -41.21 -7.22
N HIS A 17 42.27 -40.61 -6.23
CA HIS A 17 41.02 -41.12 -5.65
C HIS A 17 39.76 -40.43 -6.22
N ARG A 18 39.61 -40.50 -7.56
CA ARG A 18 38.60 -39.76 -8.33
C ARG A 18 37.18 -39.87 -7.78
N MET A 19 36.66 -41.07 -7.54
CA MET A 19 35.27 -41.25 -7.08
C MET A 19 34.95 -40.51 -5.78
N ARG A 20 35.90 -40.45 -4.84
CA ARG A 20 35.68 -39.84 -3.51
C ARG A 20 35.78 -38.32 -3.60
N THR A 21 36.81 -37.86 -4.31
CA THR A 21 36.98 -36.46 -4.67
C THR A 21 35.73 -35.95 -5.39
N THR A 22 35.15 -36.74 -6.29
CA THR A 22 33.92 -36.39 -7.01
C THR A 22 32.72 -36.28 -6.09
N VAL A 23 32.49 -37.22 -5.15
CA VAL A 23 31.35 -37.12 -4.21
C VAL A 23 31.46 -35.88 -3.32
N VAL A 24 32.61 -35.68 -2.66
CA VAL A 24 32.84 -34.52 -1.78
C VAL A 24 32.81 -33.22 -2.60
N GLY A 25 33.40 -33.24 -3.79
CA GLY A 25 33.40 -32.14 -4.73
C GLY A 25 32.01 -31.75 -5.22
N ILE A 26 31.13 -32.71 -5.56
CA ILE A 26 29.74 -32.43 -5.95
C ILE A 26 28.97 -31.78 -4.80
N ILE A 27 29.12 -32.28 -3.57
CA ILE A 27 28.46 -31.69 -2.40
C ILE A 27 28.92 -30.24 -2.19
N LEU A 28 30.22 -29.98 -2.31
CA LEU A 28 30.79 -28.63 -2.20
C LEU A 28 30.35 -27.71 -3.32
N ALA A 29 30.37 -28.19 -4.57
CA ALA A 29 29.92 -27.42 -5.72
C ALA A 29 28.43 -27.08 -5.62
N PHE A 30 27.60 -28.05 -5.21
CA PHE A 30 26.17 -27.84 -5.01
C PHE A 30 25.88 -26.88 -3.85
N GLY A 31 26.59 -27.01 -2.73
CA GLY A 31 26.47 -26.10 -1.59
C GLY A 31 26.85 -24.65 -1.95
N ALA A 32 27.95 -24.46 -2.68
CA ALA A 32 28.38 -23.14 -3.17
C ALA A 32 27.38 -22.57 -4.20
N LEU A 33 26.88 -23.40 -5.12
CA LEU A 33 25.86 -23.02 -6.10
C LEU A 33 24.59 -22.54 -5.40
N LEU A 34 24.06 -23.31 -4.44
CA LEU A 34 22.87 -22.96 -3.68
C LEU A 34 23.07 -21.69 -2.85
N ALA A 35 24.25 -21.52 -2.24
CA ALA A 35 24.56 -20.32 -1.46
C ALA A 35 24.64 -19.07 -2.35
N VAL A 36 25.24 -19.15 -3.54
CA VAL A 36 25.26 -18.03 -4.50
C VAL A 36 23.85 -17.69 -4.99
N LEU A 37 23.06 -18.70 -5.37
CA LEU A 37 21.68 -18.49 -5.82
C LEU A 37 20.81 -17.92 -4.70
N GLY A 38 20.89 -18.50 -3.51
CA GLY A 38 20.11 -18.05 -2.35
C GLY A 38 20.43 -16.61 -1.97
N ASN A 39 21.71 -16.24 -1.90
CA ASN A 39 22.09 -14.86 -1.60
C ASN A 39 21.60 -13.88 -2.69
N SER A 40 21.73 -14.26 -3.96
CA SER A 40 21.26 -13.41 -5.07
C SER A 40 19.73 -13.25 -5.05
N PHE A 41 19.00 -14.28 -4.63
CA PHE A 41 17.55 -14.24 -4.44
C PHE A 41 17.15 -13.32 -3.29
N VAL A 42 17.85 -13.42 -2.15
CA VAL A 42 17.67 -12.54 -0.99
C VAL A 42 17.93 -11.07 -1.36
N ASP A 43 19.05 -10.80 -2.03
CA ASP A 43 19.42 -9.46 -2.46
C ASP A 43 18.48 -8.91 -3.54
N GLY A 44 18.01 -9.77 -4.45
CA GLY A 44 17.01 -9.40 -5.45
C GLY A 44 15.71 -8.90 -4.83
N ILE A 45 15.14 -9.67 -3.87
CA ILE A 45 13.91 -9.28 -3.17
C ILE A 45 14.14 -8.04 -2.31
N ALA A 46 15.18 -8.04 -1.47
CA ALA A 46 15.44 -6.93 -0.57
C ALA A 46 15.79 -5.64 -1.31
N GLY A 47 16.53 -5.74 -2.42
CA GLY A 47 16.89 -4.64 -3.29
C GLY A 47 15.70 -4.11 -4.11
N GLY A 48 14.87 -5.01 -4.64
CA GLY A 48 13.61 -4.64 -5.30
C GLY A 48 12.68 -3.88 -4.36
N MET A 49 12.45 -4.41 -3.15
CA MET A 49 11.67 -3.73 -2.12
C MET A 49 12.27 -2.39 -1.70
N LYS A 50 13.60 -2.31 -1.50
CA LYS A 50 14.28 -1.04 -1.24
C LYS A 50 13.98 -0.05 -2.35
N ASN A 51 14.26 -0.40 -3.59
CA ASN A 51 14.13 0.52 -4.72
C ASN A 51 12.69 1.00 -4.88
N SER A 52 11.72 0.10 -4.89
CA SER A 52 10.33 0.53 -5.09
C SER A 52 9.79 1.31 -3.91
N THR A 53 10.12 0.96 -2.66
CA THR A 53 9.64 1.73 -1.50
C THR A 53 10.29 3.11 -1.44
N THR A 54 11.61 3.19 -1.61
CA THR A 54 12.36 4.47 -1.61
C THR A 54 11.95 5.39 -2.77
N GLN A 55 11.73 4.83 -3.95
CA GLN A 55 11.34 5.58 -5.16
C GLN A 55 9.83 5.82 -5.29
N SER A 56 9.00 5.23 -4.43
CA SER A 56 7.55 5.50 -4.39
C SER A 56 7.17 6.52 -3.33
N ILE A 57 7.70 6.41 -2.10
CA ILE A 57 7.21 7.27 -1.01
C ILE A 57 8.21 7.57 0.10
N THR A 58 9.13 6.67 0.46
CA THR A 58 9.93 6.87 1.68
C THR A 58 11.20 7.70 1.46
N GLY A 59 11.73 7.76 0.24
CA GLY A 59 13.12 8.21 0.04
C GLY A 59 14.12 7.29 0.77
N ASP A 60 15.39 7.68 0.82
CA ASP A 60 16.46 6.87 1.43
C ASP A 60 16.41 6.86 2.96
N ILE A 61 16.04 8.01 3.55
CA ILE A 61 15.92 8.26 4.99
C ILE A 61 14.60 8.98 5.24
N GLN A 62 13.97 8.70 6.37
CA GLN A 62 12.85 9.49 6.88
C GLN A 62 13.22 10.17 8.18
N ILE A 63 12.77 11.41 8.37
CA ILE A 63 12.87 12.13 9.64
C ILE A 63 11.48 12.42 10.18
N TYR A 64 11.32 12.38 11.49
CA TYR A 64 10.09 12.72 12.19
C TYR A 64 10.40 13.14 13.63
N ASN A 65 9.37 13.54 14.40
CA ASN A 65 9.56 14.03 15.78
C ASN A 65 10.30 12.98 16.65
N ALA A 66 11.33 13.41 17.37
CA ALA A 66 12.13 12.55 18.24
C ALA A 66 11.32 11.91 19.39
N ASP A 67 10.37 12.68 19.94
CA ASP A 67 9.49 12.34 21.05
C ASP A 67 8.17 11.69 20.59
N ALA A 68 8.12 11.23 19.33
CA ALA A 68 6.99 10.49 18.78
C ALA A 68 6.62 9.27 19.64
N LYS A 69 5.32 9.12 19.92
CA LYS A 69 4.76 7.98 20.68
C LYS A 69 4.90 6.66 19.93
N GLU A 70 4.72 6.72 18.61
CA GLU A 70 4.81 5.56 17.73
C GLU A 70 6.00 5.69 16.76
N ASN A 71 6.43 4.55 16.23
CA ASN A 71 7.37 4.53 15.12
C ASN A 71 6.64 4.91 13.82
N LEU A 72 7.32 5.66 12.96
CA LEU A 72 6.77 6.06 11.68
C LEU A 72 6.45 4.82 10.83
N SER A 73 5.20 4.71 10.38
CA SER A 73 4.80 3.82 9.30
C SER A 73 4.16 4.64 8.20
N VAL A 74 4.91 4.88 7.13
CA VAL A 74 4.44 5.67 5.97
C VAL A 74 3.25 4.98 5.28
N PHE A 75 3.22 3.64 5.31
CA PHE A 75 2.10 2.84 4.80
C PHE A 75 1.06 2.49 5.87
N GLY A 76 1.06 3.19 7.00
CA GLY A 76 0.14 2.92 8.11
C GLY A 76 0.43 1.63 8.88
N ASN A 77 -0.29 1.44 9.96
CA ASN A 77 -0.21 0.28 10.84
C ASN A 77 -0.93 -0.93 10.20
N MET A 78 -0.82 -2.12 10.81
CA MET A 78 -1.45 -3.34 10.28
C MET A 78 -2.98 -3.26 10.20
N ASP A 79 -3.60 -2.44 11.05
CA ASP A 79 -5.04 -2.16 11.05
C ASP A 79 -5.42 -1.07 10.03
N GLY A 80 -4.45 -0.55 9.28
CA GLY A 80 -4.63 0.52 8.31
C GLY A 80 -4.63 1.93 8.90
N SER A 81 -4.50 2.09 10.23
CA SER A 81 -4.45 3.40 10.87
C SER A 81 -3.12 4.13 10.62
N PRO A 82 -3.09 5.47 10.54
CA PRO A 82 -1.84 6.22 10.46
C PRO A 82 -1.10 6.19 11.81
N SER A 83 0.24 6.21 11.77
CA SER A 83 1.06 6.22 12.99
C SER A 83 1.09 7.58 13.69
N ASP A 84 0.99 7.61 15.03
CA ASP A 84 1.14 8.84 15.82
C ASP A 84 2.62 9.23 16.00
N VAL A 85 3.13 9.96 15.02
CA VAL A 85 4.52 10.43 14.97
C VAL A 85 4.74 11.84 15.53
N GLY A 86 3.72 12.44 16.17
CA GLY A 86 3.82 13.85 16.58
C GLY A 86 3.97 14.80 15.38
N HIS A 87 4.49 16.00 15.61
CA HIS A 87 4.73 17.01 14.57
C HIS A 87 6.04 17.76 14.81
N VAL A 88 6.58 18.40 13.77
CA VAL A 88 7.76 19.26 13.84
C VAL A 88 7.38 20.66 13.38
N ASP A 89 7.62 21.66 14.22
CA ASP A 89 7.04 23.01 14.09
C ASP A 89 7.48 23.78 12.84
N SER A 90 8.71 23.57 12.38
CA SER A 90 9.28 24.34 11.28
C SER A 90 10.07 23.46 10.33
N PHE A 91 9.48 23.24 9.14
CA PHE A 91 10.19 22.60 8.04
C PHE A 91 11.37 23.43 7.56
N GLU A 92 11.20 24.74 7.37
CA GLU A 92 12.27 25.65 6.90
C GLU A 92 13.54 25.57 7.76
N LYS A 93 13.43 25.65 9.09
CA LYS A 93 14.59 25.53 10.00
C LYS A 93 15.25 24.16 9.88
N THR A 94 14.45 23.10 9.82
CA THR A 94 14.93 21.73 9.71
C THR A 94 15.66 21.51 8.38
N ALA A 95 15.07 21.96 7.27
CA ALA A 95 15.65 21.86 5.94
C ALA A 95 16.95 22.65 5.82
N ALA A 96 17.01 23.87 6.37
CA ALA A 96 18.21 24.70 6.38
C ALA A 96 19.36 24.07 7.18
N ALA A 97 19.06 23.44 8.32
CA ALA A 97 20.07 22.72 9.10
C ALA A 97 20.61 21.50 8.35
N LEU A 98 19.71 20.70 7.77
CA LEU A 98 20.07 19.47 7.06
C LEU A 98 20.78 19.73 5.73
N ALA A 99 20.52 20.86 5.07
CA ALA A 99 21.22 21.27 3.85
C ALA A 99 22.74 21.45 4.04
N LYS A 100 23.22 21.57 5.29
CA LYS A 100 24.66 21.61 5.62
C LYS A 100 25.37 20.26 5.42
N ILE A 101 24.62 19.16 5.32
CA ILE A 101 25.14 17.81 5.11
C ILE A 101 25.29 17.55 3.61
N PRO A 102 26.53 17.45 3.07
CA PRO A 102 26.77 17.39 1.63
C PRO A 102 26.24 16.11 0.95
N GLU A 103 25.95 15.06 1.72
CA GLU A 103 25.36 13.82 1.22
C GLU A 103 23.86 13.95 0.86
N ILE A 104 23.16 14.96 1.41
CA ILE A 104 21.72 15.18 1.20
C ILE A 104 21.49 15.96 -0.09
N VAL A 105 20.66 15.41 -0.98
CA VAL A 105 20.30 16.03 -2.27
C VAL A 105 19.02 16.84 -2.15
N SER A 106 18.00 16.29 -1.49
CA SER A 106 16.71 16.95 -1.32
C SER A 106 15.95 16.40 -0.12
N ILE A 107 15.04 17.23 0.39
CA ILE A 107 14.18 16.92 1.53
C ILE A 107 12.75 17.26 1.10
N VAL A 108 11.83 16.30 1.25
CA VAL A 108 10.41 16.44 0.86
C VAL A 108 9.55 16.35 2.12
N PRO A 109 8.85 17.43 2.53
CA PRO A 109 8.01 17.44 3.72
C PRO A 109 6.71 16.67 3.49
N MET A 110 6.30 15.90 4.48
CA MET A 110 5.14 15.03 4.40
C MET A 110 4.32 14.99 5.68
N GLY A 111 3.08 14.54 5.55
CA GLY A 111 2.25 14.13 6.66
C GLY A 111 1.28 13.02 6.23
N THR A 112 1.19 11.97 7.04
CA THR A 112 0.23 10.89 6.85
C THR A 112 -0.92 11.03 7.84
N SER A 113 -2.13 10.89 7.32
CA SER A 113 -3.34 10.86 8.15
C SER A 113 -4.45 10.12 7.41
N PHE A 114 -5.61 10.07 8.04
CA PHE A 114 -6.78 9.35 7.57
C PHE A 114 -7.96 10.30 7.42
N ALA A 115 -8.72 10.14 6.34
CA ALA A 115 -9.93 10.91 6.07
C ALA A 115 -11.06 9.98 5.65
N GLN A 116 -12.26 10.52 5.80
CA GLN A 116 -13.47 9.95 5.26
C GLN A 116 -14.16 10.95 4.35
N VAL A 117 -14.80 10.44 3.31
CA VAL A 117 -15.72 11.20 2.46
C VAL A 117 -17.02 10.44 2.31
N SER A 118 -18.13 11.17 2.36
CA SER A 118 -19.43 10.65 1.93
C SER A 118 -19.72 11.24 0.55
N PRO A 119 -19.65 10.44 -0.54
CA PRO A 119 -19.90 10.92 -1.91
C PRO A 119 -21.35 11.35 -2.17
N GLY A 120 -22.23 11.28 -1.17
CA GLY A 120 -23.68 11.36 -1.35
C GLY A 120 -24.26 10.03 -1.81
N ASN A 121 -25.58 9.90 -1.72
CA ASN A 121 -26.31 8.73 -2.23
C ASN A 121 -26.78 8.96 -3.68
N ILE A 122 -27.43 7.93 -4.25
CA ILE A 122 -27.97 7.97 -5.61
C ILE A 122 -28.96 9.13 -5.82
N LEU A 123 -29.78 9.44 -4.80
CA LEU A 123 -30.75 10.53 -4.88
C LEU A 123 -30.03 11.88 -4.91
N ASP A 124 -29.02 12.10 -4.08
CA ASP A 124 -28.23 13.35 -4.09
C ASP A 124 -27.62 13.61 -5.47
N HIS A 125 -27.04 12.58 -6.08
CA HIS A 125 -26.47 12.69 -7.43
C HIS A 125 -27.53 13.06 -8.48
N PHE A 126 -28.73 12.44 -8.42
CA PHE A 126 -29.83 12.80 -9.32
C PHE A 126 -30.33 14.22 -9.09
N LEU A 127 -30.52 14.62 -7.84
CA LEU A 127 -30.95 15.97 -7.48
C LEU A 127 -29.95 17.01 -7.98
N GLU A 128 -28.65 16.77 -7.82
CA GLU A 128 -27.62 17.69 -8.30
C GLU A 128 -27.58 17.79 -9.83
N THR A 129 -27.66 16.65 -10.53
CA THR A 129 -27.72 16.61 -12.01
C THR A 129 -28.94 17.38 -12.52
N LEU A 130 -30.09 17.19 -11.87
CA LEU A 130 -31.35 17.83 -12.21
C LEU A 130 -31.28 19.35 -11.93
N ARG A 131 -30.68 19.75 -10.81
CA ARG A 131 -30.43 21.16 -10.46
C ARG A 131 -29.52 21.87 -11.46
N LYS A 132 -28.41 21.24 -11.88
CA LYS A 132 -27.50 21.78 -12.93
C LYS A 132 -28.23 21.97 -14.26
N SER A 133 -28.94 20.93 -14.70
CA SER A 133 -29.67 20.94 -15.97
C SER A 133 -30.81 21.97 -16.01
N PHE A 134 -31.47 22.21 -14.87
CA PHE A 134 -32.48 23.25 -14.73
C PHE A 134 -31.86 24.66 -14.79
N LYS A 135 -30.72 24.89 -14.12
CA LYS A 135 -29.99 26.18 -14.15
C LYS A 135 -29.47 26.54 -15.54
N ASP A 136 -28.95 25.56 -16.28
CA ASP A 136 -28.39 25.76 -17.62
C ASP A 136 -29.46 25.91 -18.71
N LYS A 137 -30.76 25.83 -18.37
CA LYS A 137 -31.90 25.84 -19.30
C LYS A 137 -31.77 24.83 -20.46
N SER A 138 -30.96 23.78 -20.27
CA SER A 138 -30.61 22.82 -21.31
C SER A 138 -31.65 21.70 -21.47
N MET A 139 -32.63 21.62 -20.57
CA MET A 139 -33.68 20.59 -20.60
C MET A 139 -34.88 20.97 -21.46
N THR A 140 -35.24 20.09 -22.39
CA THR A 140 -36.58 20.11 -23.00
C THR A 140 -37.63 19.65 -22.01
N THR A 141 -38.89 20.07 -22.19
CA THR A 141 -40.02 19.69 -21.31
C THR A 141 -40.15 18.17 -21.16
N GLU A 142 -39.85 17.42 -22.22
CA GLU A 142 -39.93 15.96 -22.22
C GLU A 142 -38.85 15.30 -21.35
N VAL A 143 -37.62 15.84 -21.37
CA VAL A 143 -36.52 15.37 -20.53
C VAL A 143 -36.78 15.68 -19.06
N LEU A 144 -37.32 16.87 -18.75
CA LEU A 144 -37.70 17.26 -17.39
C LEU A 144 -38.78 16.31 -16.81
N GLN A 145 -39.83 16.03 -17.59
CA GLN A 145 -40.87 15.09 -17.17
C GLN A 145 -40.34 13.66 -17.00
N SER A 146 -39.39 13.24 -17.84
CA SER A 146 -38.73 11.93 -17.69
C SER A 146 -37.92 11.84 -16.39
N GLN A 147 -37.11 12.86 -16.07
CA GLN A 147 -36.36 12.90 -14.80
C GLN A 147 -37.28 12.98 -13.58
N LYS A 148 -38.39 13.72 -13.67
CA LYS A 148 -39.44 13.78 -12.63
C LYS A 148 -40.06 12.41 -12.37
N ARG A 149 -40.42 11.67 -13.43
CA ARG A 149 -40.93 10.29 -13.31
C ARG A 149 -39.90 9.35 -12.68
N ARG A 150 -38.62 9.46 -13.07
CA ARG A 150 -37.53 8.68 -12.48
C ARG A 150 -37.37 8.96 -10.99
N LEU A 151 -37.40 10.23 -10.59
CA LEU A 151 -37.22 10.63 -9.20
C LEU A 151 -38.41 10.17 -8.35
N ARG A 152 -39.63 10.27 -8.88
CA ARG A 152 -40.83 9.70 -8.24
C ARG A 152 -40.73 8.19 -8.07
N PHE A 153 -40.28 7.46 -9.09
CA PHE A 153 -40.07 6.02 -9.02
C PHE A 153 -39.02 5.64 -7.97
N LEU A 154 -37.89 6.35 -7.93
CA LEU A 154 -36.84 6.13 -6.92
C LEU A 154 -37.38 6.29 -5.50
N ILE A 155 -38.13 7.37 -5.22
CA ILE A 155 -38.71 7.62 -3.90
C ILE A 155 -39.73 6.53 -3.53
N GLN A 156 -40.53 6.05 -4.49
CA GLN A 156 -41.45 4.94 -4.26
C GLN A 156 -40.72 3.65 -3.91
N GLU A 157 -39.62 3.32 -4.59
CA GLU A 157 -38.79 2.17 -4.25
C GLU A 157 -38.10 2.34 -2.88
N ILE A 158 -37.64 3.55 -2.53
CA ILE A 158 -37.11 3.84 -1.19
C ILE A 158 -38.18 3.61 -0.12
N GLN A 159 -39.39 4.15 -0.32
CA GLN A 159 -40.50 3.95 0.61
C GLN A 159 -40.82 2.47 0.79
N LYS A 160 -40.89 1.71 -0.31
CA LYS A 160 -41.16 0.27 -0.31
C LYS A 160 -40.05 -0.53 0.39
N ASN A 161 -38.79 -0.16 0.19
CA ASN A 161 -37.65 -0.84 0.80
C ASN A 161 -37.55 -0.59 2.32
N LEU A 162 -37.97 0.60 2.77
CA LEU A 162 -37.98 0.98 4.19
C LEU A 162 -39.25 0.53 4.93
N GLU A 163 -40.27 0.05 4.22
CA GLU A 163 -41.51 -0.43 4.79
C GLU A 163 -41.27 -1.57 5.79
N GLY A 164 -41.63 -1.34 7.06
CA GLY A 164 -41.38 -2.29 8.15
C GLY A 164 -39.96 -2.32 8.71
N LYS A 165 -39.05 -1.46 8.21
CA LYS A 165 -37.62 -1.40 8.63
C LYS A 165 -37.16 -0.05 9.17
N PHE A 166 -38.08 0.90 9.37
CA PHE A 166 -37.73 2.24 9.88
C PHE A 166 -37.08 2.20 11.27
N GLU A 167 -37.47 1.24 12.12
CA GLU A 167 -36.89 1.04 13.46
C GLU A 167 -35.50 0.38 13.41
N GLU A 168 -35.12 -0.25 12.30
CA GLU A 168 -33.79 -0.85 12.08
C GLU A 168 -32.75 0.19 11.62
N ILE A 169 -33.19 1.40 11.24
CA ILE A 169 -32.29 2.52 10.93
C ILE A 169 -31.73 3.04 12.26
N GLY A 170 -30.65 2.43 12.73
CA GLY A 170 -30.03 2.65 14.06
C GLY A 170 -29.53 4.08 14.37
N MET A 171 -29.88 5.09 13.57
CA MET A 171 -29.59 6.51 13.78
C MET A 171 -30.82 7.39 14.06
N LEU A 172 -32.06 6.88 13.92
CA LEU A 172 -33.26 7.70 14.10
C LEU A 172 -33.90 7.45 15.47
N THR A 173 -34.27 8.53 16.16
CA THR A 173 -35.17 8.42 17.31
C THR A 173 -36.56 7.99 16.83
N GLU A 174 -37.39 7.42 17.70
CA GLU A 174 -38.77 7.02 17.38
C GLU A 174 -39.57 8.19 16.75
N LYS A 175 -39.34 9.41 17.25
CA LYS A 175 -39.95 10.64 16.73
C LYS A 175 -39.45 10.99 15.32
N ASP A 176 -38.15 10.82 15.06
CA ASP A 176 -37.56 11.11 13.76
C ASP A 176 -37.95 10.07 12.71
N ALA A 177 -38.10 8.80 13.11
CA ALA A 177 -38.60 7.72 12.26
C ALA A 177 -40.05 7.99 11.80
N GLU A 178 -40.93 8.40 12.72
CA GLU A 178 -42.31 8.80 12.38
C GLU A 178 -42.35 10.04 11.48
N GLN A 179 -41.47 11.00 11.68
CA GLN A 179 -41.36 12.17 10.80
C GLN A 179 -40.84 11.78 9.41
N ALA A 180 -39.86 10.90 9.32
CA ALA A 180 -39.33 10.37 8.06
C ALA A 180 -40.42 9.64 7.25
N LYS A 181 -41.24 8.83 7.92
CA LYS A 181 -42.39 8.14 7.32
C LYS A 181 -43.41 9.13 6.74
N ARG A 182 -43.76 10.19 7.48
CA ARG A 182 -44.64 11.26 6.98
C ARG A 182 -44.04 12.00 5.78
N ASN A 183 -42.75 12.33 5.83
CA ASN A 183 -42.06 13.00 4.72
C ASN A 183 -42.08 12.13 3.45
N LEU A 184 -41.82 10.83 3.57
CA LEU A 184 -41.87 9.89 2.45
C LEU A 184 -43.27 9.79 1.86
N GLN A 185 -44.31 9.62 2.69
CA GLN A 185 -45.71 9.59 2.25
C GLN A 185 -46.12 10.88 1.52
N PHE A 186 -45.66 12.04 2.01
CA PHE A 186 -45.90 13.32 1.33
C PHE A 186 -45.23 13.35 -0.05
N THR A 187 -43.98 12.93 -0.16
CA THR A 187 -43.22 12.95 -1.43
C THR A 187 -43.68 11.94 -2.47
N THR A 188 -44.42 10.89 -2.08
CA THR A 188 -45.04 9.95 -3.03
C THR A 188 -46.44 10.36 -3.48
N SER A 189 -47.07 11.30 -2.79
CA SER A 189 -48.38 11.88 -3.15
C SER A 189 -48.32 12.75 -4.41
N ASP A 190 -49.41 12.81 -5.18
CA ASP A 190 -49.49 13.69 -6.36
C ASP A 190 -49.37 15.18 -6.00
N ALA A 191 -49.81 15.56 -4.79
CA ALA A 191 -49.75 16.94 -4.31
C ALA A 191 -48.33 17.51 -4.29
N PHE A 192 -47.32 16.68 -3.96
CA PHE A 192 -45.92 17.12 -3.97
C PHE A 192 -45.43 17.45 -5.38
N TRP A 193 -45.93 16.74 -6.40
CA TRP A 193 -45.42 16.79 -7.77
C TRP A 193 -46.16 17.79 -8.67
N ASN A 194 -47.38 18.19 -8.33
CA ASN A 194 -48.20 19.08 -9.15
C ASN A 194 -47.57 20.46 -9.38
N ASP A 195 -46.86 21.00 -8.39
CA ASP A 195 -46.20 22.31 -8.44
C ASP A 195 -44.65 22.22 -8.49
N PHE A 196 -44.11 21.02 -8.73
CA PHE A 196 -42.66 20.77 -8.70
C PHE A 196 -41.88 21.68 -9.66
N ASP A 197 -42.46 22.00 -10.81
CA ASP A 197 -41.80 22.79 -11.85
C ASP A 197 -41.78 24.29 -11.50
N VAL A 198 -42.70 24.74 -10.64
CA VAL A 198 -42.81 26.13 -10.17
C VAL A 198 -41.96 26.36 -8.92
N ASN A 199 -42.03 25.44 -7.95
CA ASN A 199 -41.31 25.51 -6.67
C ASN A 199 -40.05 24.63 -6.66
N PHE A 200 -39.38 24.54 -7.80
CA PHE A 200 -38.30 23.60 -8.08
C PHE A 200 -37.23 23.55 -6.97
N GLU A 201 -36.68 24.70 -6.59
CA GLU A 201 -35.55 24.76 -5.67
C GLU A 201 -35.94 24.29 -4.26
N GLU A 202 -37.12 24.70 -3.78
CA GLU A 202 -37.67 24.28 -2.49
C GLU A 202 -37.94 22.78 -2.45
N LYS A 203 -38.46 22.21 -3.54
CA LYS A 203 -38.74 20.77 -3.64
C LYS A 203 -37.46 19.95 -3.71
N ILE A 204 -36.45 20.39 -4.47
CA ILE A 204 -35.13 19.74 -4.52
C ILE A 204 -34.46 19.80 -3.15
N GLU A 205 -34.52 20.94 -2.46
CA GLU A 205 -33.97 21.11 -1.12
C GLU A 205 -34.69 20.22 -0.10
N PHE A 206 -36.03 20.12 -0.17
CA PHE A 206 -36.80 19.20 0.67
C PHE A 206 -36.34 17.75 0.47
N LEU A 207 -36.19 17.31 -0.78
CA LEU A 207 -35.74 15.95 -1.10
C LEU A 207 -34.32 15.69 -0.60
N SER A 208 -33.41 16.64 -0.81
CA SER A 208 -32.00 16.53 -0.36
C SER A 208 -31.89 16.51 1.17
N ASN A 209 -32.67 17.33 1.87
CA ASN A 209 -32.54 17.46 3.33
C ASN A 209 -33.39 16.44 4.11
N LYS A 210 -34.50 15.94 3.55
CA LYS A 210 -35.48 15.12 4.28
C LYS A 210 -35.60 13.69 3.79
N ILE A 211 -35.30 13.41 2.52
CA ILE A 211 -35.46 12.09 1.92
C ILE A 211 -34.10 11.43 1.67
N ALA A 212 -33.15 12.14 1.08
CA ALA A 212 -31.82 11.60 0.80
C ALA A 212 -31.12 11.00 2.04
N PRO A 213 -31.17 11.61 3.24
CA PRO A 213 -30.57 11.03 4.44
C PRO A 213 -31.18 9.70 4.89
N LEU A 214 -32.40 9.37 4.44
CA LEU A 214 -33.07 8.10 4.73
C LEU A 214 -32.50 6.94 3.92
N ILE A 215 -31.78 7.25 2.83
CA ILE A 215 -31.05 6.26 2.05
C ILE A 215 -29.77 5.94 2.81
N PHE A 216 -29.89 4.99 3.73
CA PHE A 216 -28.75 4.45 4.46
C PHE A 216 -27.98 3.53 3.51
N ASP A 217 -26.90 4.05 2.94
CA ASP A 217 -25.98 3.26 2.14
C ASP A 217 -24.62 3.29 2.84
N ASP A 218 -24.06 2.11 3.10
CA ASP A 218 -22.74 1.92 3.72
C ASP A 218 -21.64 2.32 2.72
N ASN A 219 -21.56 3.62 2.47
CA ASN A 219 -20.86 4.23 1.34
C ASN A 219 -19.82 5.25 1.78
N MET A 220 -19.55 5.36 3.08
CA MET A 220 -18.41 6.14 3.54
C MET A 220 -17.13 5.56 2.97
N LEU A 221 -16.39 6.39 2.25
CA LEU A 221 -15.10 6.03 1.72
C LEU A 221 -14.05 6.47 2.73
N PHE A 222 -13.38 5.47 3.30
CA PHE A 222 -12.30 5.64 4.25
C PHE A 222 -10.98 5.42 3.53
N PHE A 223 -10.06 6.37 3.63
CA PHE A 223 -8.77 6.26 2.97
C PHE A 223 -7.68 6.96 3.76
N ASN A 224 -6.46 6.44 3.61
CA ASN A 224 -5.29 7.14 4.06
C ASN A 224 -4.84 8.13 3.00
N TYR A 225 -4.23 9.22 3.43
CA TYR A 225 -3.67 10.20 2.53
C TYR A 225 -2.31 10.70 3.02
N VAL A 226 -1.50 11.14 2.06
CA VAL A 226 -0.20 11.76 2.28
C VAL A 226 -0.31 13.20 1.80
N GLY A 227 -0.17 14.14 2.73
CA GLY A 227 0.03 15.55 2.44
C GLY A 227 1.49 15.83 2.13
N THR A 228 1.79 16.44 0.99
CA THR A 228 3.16 16.77 0.57
C THR A 228 3.16 17.94 -0.41
N ASP A 229 4.32 18.43 -0.79
CA ASP A 229 4.46 19.23 -2.02
C ASP A 229 4.23 18.33 -3.24
N PRO A 230 3.13 18.53 -4.02
CA PRO A 230 2.81 17.65 -5.14
C PRO A 230 3.87 17.68 -6.26
N GLN A 231 4.43 18.84 -6.57
CA GLN A 231 5.39 18.99 -7.66
C GLN A 231 6.73 18.36 -7.29
N GLN A 232 7.21 18.63 -6.07
CA GLN A 232 8.42 18.01 -5.56
C GLN A 232 8.27 16.49 -5.43
N PHE A 233 7.08 16.01 -5.03
CA PHE A 233 6.79 14.58 -4.96
C PHE A 233 6.90 13.93 -6.34
N LYS A 234 6.23 14.50 -7.36
CA LYS A 234 6.31 14.00 -8.74
C LYS A 234 7.73 13.97 -9.30
N GLU A 235 8.55 14.97 -8.96
CA GLU A 235 9.94 15.06 -9.42
C GLU A 235 10.85 14.02 -8.75
N LYS A 236 10.71 13.82 -7.43
CA LYS A 236 11.64 13.02 -6.63
C LYS A 236 11.28 11.53 -6.55
N PHE A 237 10.03 11.16 -6.79
CA PHE A 237 9.55 9.77 -6.73
C PHE A 237 9.28 9.21 -8.14
N PRO A 238 10.27 8.58 -8.81
CA PRO A 238 10.16 8.21 -10.23
C PRO A 238 9.15 7.08 -10.51
N GLN A 239 8.69 6.36 -9.48
CA GLN A 239 7.64 5.35 -9.64
C GLN A 239 6.24 5.96 -9.66
N PHE A 240 6.09 7.25 -9.34
CA PHE A 240 4.81 7.96 -9.39
C PHE A 240 4.38 8.23 -10.83
N GLU A 241 3.17 7.78 -11.20
CA GLU A 241 2.59 7.97 -12.53
C GLU A 241 1.12 8.36 -12.42
N ILE A 242 0.72 9.43 -13.11
CA ILE A 242 -0.69 9.79 -13.27
C ILE A 242 -1.35 8.83 -14.26
N VAL A 243 -2.48 8.22 -13.86
CA VAL A 243 -3.23 7.27 -14.69
C VAL A 243 -4.40 7.97 -15.38
N LYS A 244 -5.15 8.79 -14.62
CA LYS A 244 -6.32 9.51 -15.12
C LYS A 244 -6.29 10.95 -14.61
N GLY A 245 -6.79 11.88 -15.42
CA GLY A 245 -6.82 13.30 -15.07
C GLY A 245 -5.43 13.94 -15.13
N GLU A 246 -5.20 14.89 -14.24
CA GLU A 246 -3.99 15.74 -14.25
C GLU A 246 -3.33 15.78 -12.87
N MET A 247 -2.08 16.25 -12.84
CA MET A 247 -1.39 16.52 -11.57
C MET A 247 -2.02 17.74 -10.89
N ILE A 248 -2.00 17.78 -9.56
CA ILE A 248 -2.33 19.00 -8.80
C ILE A 248 -1.37 20.14 -9.26
N PRO A 249 -1.88 21.26 -9.80
CA PRO A 249 -1.05 22.36 -10.27
C PRO A 249 -0.19 22.95 -9.15
N GLU A 250 0.94 23.56 -9.53
CA GLU A 250 1.82 24.22 -8.58
C GLU A 250 1.09 25.32 -7.81
N GLY A 251 1.25 25.32 -6.49
CA GLY A 251 0.59 26.28 -5.62
C GLY A 251 -0.93 26.15 -5.59
N SER A 252 -1.53 25.04 -6.05
CA SER A 252 -2.97 24.82 -5.96
C SER A 252 -3.31 23.74 -4.93
N ARG A 253 -4.42 23.94 -4.22
CA ARG A 253 -5.00 22.93 -3.32
C ARG A 253 -5.67 21.84 -4.14
N GLY A 254 -5.47 20.58 -3.75
CA GLY A 254 -5.98 19.46 -4.52
C GLY A 254 -5.76 18.09 -3.91
N PHE A 255 -6.40 17.12 -4.54
CA PHE A 255 -6.39 15.72 -4.12
C PHE A 255 -6.27 14.79 -5.33
N LEU A 256 -5.52 13.70 -5.16
CA LEU A 256 -5.41 12.60 -6.12
C LEU A 256 -5.69 11.27 -5.42
N PHE A 257 -6.63 10.48 -5.96
CA PHE A 257 -6.81 9.12 -5.47
C PHE A 257 -5.69 8.21 -5.97
N HIS A 258 -5.31 7.22 -5.17
CA HIS A 258 -4.60 6.08 -5.75
C HIS A 258 -5.55 5.32 -6.68
N ASP A 259 -5.08 4.92 -7.86
CA ASP A 259 -5.88 4.27 -8.89
C ASP A 259 -6.45 2.93 -8.41
N TYR A 260 -5.65 2.15 -7.67
CA TYR A 260 -6.15 0.97 -6.94
C TYR A 260 -7.35 1.31 -6.04
N PHE A 261 -7.27 2.32 -5.16
CA PHE A 261 -8.39 2.73 -4.32
C PHE A 261 -9.59 3.18 -5.16
N TYR A 262 -9.35 3.93 -6.24
CA TYR A 262 -10.38 4.41 -7.13
C TYR A 262 -11.14 3.25 -7.84
N GLU A 263 -10.41 2.28 -8.37
CA GLU A 263 -10.99 1.10 -9.02
C GLU A 263 -11.62 0.11 -8.02
N THR A 264 -11.13 0.06 -6.78
CA THR A 264 -11.59 -0.93 -5.79
C THR A 264 -12.58 -0.39 -4.77
N MET A 265 -12.68 0.91 -4.52
CA MET A 265 -13.57 1.48 -3.51
C MET A 265 -14.56 2.49 -4.10
N VAL A 266 -14.16 3.26 -5.12
CA VAL A 266 -15.00 4.30 -5.75
C VAL A 266 -15.88 3.74 -6.87
N LYS A 267 -15.37 2.74 -7.60
CA LYS A 267 -16.09 2.10 -8.71
C LYS A 267 -17.31 1.31 -8.24
N HIS A 268 -18.34 1.28 -9.08
CA HIS A 268 -19.56 0.52 -8.90
C HIS A 268 -19.28 -0.93 -8.50
N ARG A 269 -19.93 -1.41 -7.43
CA ARG A 269 -19.63 -2.71 -6.78
C ARG A 269 -19.66 -3.89 -7.76
N ILE A 270 -20.67 -3.94 -8.64
CA ILE A 270 -20.79 -5.01 -9.66
C ILE A 270 -19.66 -4.91 -10.69
N ALA A 271 -19.39 -3.72 -11.23
CA ALA A 271 -18.34 -3.50 -12.23
C ALA A 271 -16.95 -3.90 -11.68
N ARG A 272 -16.67 -3.50 -10.44
CA ARG A 272 -15.47 -3.89 -9.70
C ARG A 272 -15.30 -5.40 -9.63
N ARG A 273 -16.34 -6.16 -9.22
CA ARG A 273 -16.25 -7.63 -9.14
C ARG A 273 -16.06 -8.25 -10.53
N LEU A 274 -16.75 -7.75 -11.56
CA LEU A 274 -16.56 -8.23 -12.93
C LEU A 274 -15.11 -8.03 -13.42
N ASP A 275 -14.49 -6.90 -13.11
CA ASP A 275 -13.09 -6.66 -13.46
C ASP A 275 -12.12 -7.57 -12.70
N GLN A 276 -12.39 -7.80 -11.41
CA GLN A 276 -11.60 -8.73 -10.59
C GLN A 276 -11.67 -10.15 -11.16
N ILE A 277 -12.86 -10.62 -11.53
CA ILE A 277 -13.05 -11.92 -12.18
C ILE A 277 -12.27 -11.98 -13.50
N LYS A 278 -12.43 -10.98 -14.37
CA LYS A 278 -11.71 -10.92 -15.65
C LYS A 278 -10.20 -10.93 -15.46
N LYS A 279 -9.69 -10.18 -14.49
CA LYS A 279 -8.26 -10.14 -14.14
C LYS A 279 -7.77 -11.52 -13.70
N LYS A 280 -8.49 -12.21 -12.81
CA LYS A 280 -8.11 -13.56 -12.33
C LYS A 280 -8.19 -14.63 -13.44
N MET A 281 -9.20 -14.56 -14.31
CA MET A 281 -9.30 -15.48 -15.45
C MET A 281 -8.16 -15.30 -16.46
N THR A 282 -7.72 -14.06 -16.68
CA THR A 282 -6.67 -13.75 -17.67
C THR A 282 -5.25 -13.88 -17.12
N ALA A 283 -4.99 -13.35 -15.92
CA ALA A 283 -3.66 -13.34 -15.30
C ALA A 283 -3.32 -14.66 -14.61
N ASP A 284 -4.26 -15.21 -13.84
CA ASP A 284 -4.03 -16.42 -13.04
C ASP A 284 -4.51 -17.70 -13.74
N LYS A 285 -5.10 -17.57 -14.94
CA LYS A 285 -5.67 -18.67 -15.74
C LYS A 285 -6.69 -19.51 -14.98
N LEU A 286 -7.41 -18.90 -14.04
CA LEU A 286 -8.49 -19.53 -13.30
C LEU A 286 -9.78 -19.58 -14.14
N THR A 287 -10.63 -20.57 -13.89
CA THR A 287 -11.97 -20.67 -14.46
C THR A 287 -13.03 -20.38 -13.39
N LEU A 288 -14.21 -19.95 -13.81
CA LEU A 288 -15.38 -19.82 -12.93
C LEU A 288 -15.81 -21.18 -12.37
N ALA A 289 -15.66 -22.26 -13.13
CA ALA A 289 -15.96 -23.61 -12.67
C ALA A 289 -15.06 -24.08 -11.50
N ASP A 290 -13.77 -23.75 -11.54
CA ASP A 290 -12.77 -24.30 -10.61
C ASP A 290 -12.52 -23.42 -9.37
N SER A 291 -12.96 -22.16 -9.39
CA SER A 291 -12.72 -21.21 -8.30
C SER A 291 -13.97 -20.83 -7.52
N LYS A 292 -14.07 -21.33 -6.29
CA LYS A 292 -15.15 -20.94 -5.35
C LYS A 292 -15.20 -19.43 -5.10
N GLU A 293 -14.05 -18.78 -5.05
CA GLU A 293 -13.98 -17.32 -4.85
C GLU A 293 -14.67 -16.56 -5.99
N LEU A 294 -14.43 -16.96 -7.25
CA LEU A 294 -15.07 -16.30 -8.40
C LEU A 294 -16.57 -16.59 -8.44
N GLN A 295 -17.00 -17.79 -8.06
CA GLN A 295 -18.41 -18.15 -7.92
C GLN A 295 -19.11 -17.30 -6.86
N ASP A 296 -18.48 -17.11 -5.70
CA ASP A 296 -19.01 -16.27 -4.62
C ASP A 296 -19.15 -14.80 -5.09
N GLN A 297 -18.21 -14.30 -5.91
CA GLN A 297 -18.31 -12.96 -6.50
C GLN A 297 -19.46 -12.82 -7.50
N ILE A 298 -19.71 -13.82 -8.35
CA ILE A 298 -20.87 -13.84 -9.25
C ILE A 298 -22.18 -13.88 -8.44
N LYS A 299 -22.26 -14.74 -7.43
CA LYS A 299 -23.42 -14.82 -6.55
C LYS A 299 -23.71 -13.47 -5.88
N ALA A 300 -22.67 -12.81 -5.35
CA ALA A 300 -22.80 -11.48 -4.76
C ALA A 300 -23.30 -10.42 -5.77
N ASN A 301 -22.91 -10.52 -7.05
CA ASN A 301 -23.44 -9.63 -8.09
C ASN A 301 -24.94 -9.86 -8.35
N ILE A 302 -25.39 -11.12 -8.37
CA ILE A 302 -26.80 -11.47 -8.54
C ILE A 302 -27.64 -10.96 -7.36
N GLU A 303 -27.15 -11.15 -6.13
CA GLU A 303 -27.80 -10.68 -4.90
C GLU A 303 -27.91 -9.14 -4.85
N GLN A 304 -26.88 -8.45 -5.38
CA GLN A 304 -26.81 -6.99 -5.40
C GLN A 304 -27.29 -6.37 -6.73
N SER A 305 -28.06 -7.09 -7.55
CA SER A 305 -28.53 -6.59 -8.85
C SER A 305 -29.37 -5.31 -8.78
N ALA A 306 -29.91 -4.99 -7.59
CA ALA A 306 -30.59 -3.74 -7.28
C ALA A 306 -29.73 -2.49 -7.55
N GLU A 307 -28.42 -2.60 -7.41
CA GLU A 307 -27.47 -1.52 -7.71
C GLU A 307 -27.57 -1.06 -9.17
N ILE A 308 -28.01 -1.92 -10.10
CA ILE A 308 -28.21 -1.55 -11.51
C ILE A 308 -29.60 -0.97 -11.73
N TYR A 309 -30.65 -1.73 -11.44
CA TYR A 309 -32.00 -1.36 -11.89
C TYR A 309 -32.60 -0.18 -11.10
N LEU A 310 -32.17 0.09 -9.86
CA LEU A 310 -32.63 1.26 -9.11
C LEU A 310 -32.10 2.58 -9.70
N GLN A 311 -31.02 2.52 -10.46
CA GLN A 311 -30.46 3.70 -11.11
C GLN A 311 -31.13 3.98 -12.46
N LEU A 312 -31.92 3.08 -13.03
CA LEU A 312 -32.47 3.23 -14.38
C LEU A 312 -33.86 3.89 -14.37
N GLY A 313 -34.10 4.80 -15.30
CA GLY A 313 -35.43 5.36 -15.53
C GLY A 313 -36.32 4.41 -16.35
N PRO A 314 -37.63 4.68 -16.45
CA PRO A 314 -38.56 3.82 -17.19
C PRO A 314 -38.21 3.63 -18.67
N LEU A 315 -37.75 4.69 -19.34
CA LEU A 315 -37.39 4.65 -20.76
C LEU A 315 -36.08 3.88 -21.00
N GLU A 316 -35.08 4.09 -20.14
CA GLU A 316 -33.82 3.36 -20.19
C GLU A 316 -34.05 1.87 -19.90
N THR A 317 -34.92 1.57 -18.94
CA THR A 317 -35.31 0.19 -18.60
C THR A 317 -35.93 -0.52 -19.78
N GLU A 318 -36.88 0.08 -20.49
CA GLU A 318 -37.51 -0.54 -21.67
C GLU A 318 -36.50 -0.83 -22.79
N LYS A 319 -35.60 0.13 -23.07
CA LYS A 319 -34.54 -0.04 -24.08
C LYS A 319 -33.56 -1.15 -23.69
N LEU A 320 -33.10 -1.16 -22.45
CA LEU A 320 -32.17 -2.17 -21.94
C LEU A 320 -32.82 -3.55 -21.87
N GLN A 321 -34.09 -3.62 -21.49
CA GLN A 321 -34.86 -4.86 -21.45
C GLN A 321 -34.87 -5.53 -22.83
N LYS A 322 -35.15 -4.78 -23.90
CA LYS A 322 -35.11 -5.31 -25.26
C LYS A 322 -33.73 -5.87 -25.62
N LYS A 323 -32.66 -5.11 -25.35
CA LYS A 323 -31.28 -5.56 -25.64
C LYS A 323 -30.86 -6.78 -24.81
N LEU A 324 -31.30 -6.87 -23.55
CA LEU A 324 -31.03 -8.02 -22.68
C LEU A 324 -31.78 -9.26 -23.16
N ASN A 325 -33.03 -9.12 -23.58
CA ASN A 325 -33.80 -10.21 -24.18
C ASN A 325 -33.16 -10.73 -25.48
N ASP A 326 -32.68 -9.82 -26.34
CA ASP A 326 -31.94 -10.20 -27.56
C ASP A 326 -30.65 -10.97 -27.23
N LEU A 327 -29.88 -10.53 -26.22
CA LEU A 327 -28.65 -11.19 -25.79
C LEU A 327 -28.90 -12.57 -25.16
N LEU A 328 -29.90 -12.65 -24.28
CA LEU A 328 -30.22 -13.87 -23.52
C LEU A 328 -31.12 -14.84 -24.29
N LYS A 329 -31.68 -14.42 -25.43
CA LYS A 329 -32.72 -15.14 -26.18
C LYS A 329 -33.91 -15.51 -25.29
N SER A 330 -34.39 -14.52 -24.53
CA SER A 330 -35.49 -14.65 -23.57
C SER A 330 -36.65 -13.72 -23.92
N ASP A 331 -37.87 -14.09 -23.54
CA ASP A 331 -39.08 -13.26 -23.66
C ASP A 331 -39.54 -12.72 -22.28
N GLU A 332 -38.62 -12.69 -21.31
CA GLU A 332 -38.93 -12.25 -19.94
C GLU A 332 -39.37 -10.78 -19.91
N LYS A 333 -40.44 -10.52 -19.15
CA LYS A 333 -41.07 -9.21 -19.03
C LYS A 333 -40.62 -8.48 -17.77
N ASP A 334 -40.20 -9.21 -16.73
CA ASP A 334 -39.64 -8.60 -15.53
C ASP A 334 -38.15 -8.26 -15.72
N PHE A 335 -37.87 -6.96 -15.79
CA PHE A 335 -36.51 -6.46 -15.91
C PHE A 335 -35.61 -6.90 -14.73
N ARG A 336 -36.14 -7.01 -13.51
CA ARG A 336 -35.33 -7.41 -12.33
C ARG A 336 -34.82 -8.83 -12.49
N THR A 337 -35.70 -9.73 -12.93
CA THR A 337 -35.36 -11.12 -13.23
C THR A 337 -34.35 -11.20 -14.38
N LEU A 338 -34.53 -10.40 -15.43
CA LEU A 338 -33.56 -10.33 -16.54
C LEU A 338 -32.16 -9.90 -16.11
N VAL A 339 -32.02 -8.87 -15.29
CA VAL A 339 -30.71 -8.43 -14.79
C VAL A 339 -30.06 -9.55 -13.96
N LYS A 340 -30.82 -10.26 -13.12
CA LYS A 340 -30.29 -11.41 -12.35
C LYS A 340 -29.79 -12.53 -13.28
N THR A 341 -30.59 -12.91 -14.28
CA THR A 341 -30.19 -13.93 -15.27
C THR A 341 -28.97 -13.50 -16.08
N PHE A 342 -28.86 -12.22 -16.41
CA PHE A 342 -27.69 -11.65 -17.09
C PHE A 342 -26.43 -11.75 -16.22
N LEU A 343 -26.52 -11.47 -14.92
CA LEU A 343 -25.38 -11.54 -14.00
C LEU A 343 -24.98 -12.97 -13.62
N ASP A 344 -25.81 -13.97 -13.89
CA ASP A 344 -25.46 -15.39 -13.77
C ASP A 344 -24.51 -15.82 -14.90
N MET A 345 -23.24 -15.43 -14.77
CA MET A 345 -22.19 -15.65 -15.77
C MET A 345 -21.45 -16.97 -15.53
N LYS A 346 -21.10 -17.64 -16.62
CA LYS A 346 -20.31 -18.89 -16.67
C LYS A 346 -19.14 -18.71 -17.64
N ASP A 347 -18.18 -19.63 -17.63
CA ASP A 347 -16.96 -19.55 -18.45
C ASP A 347 -17.24 -19.33 -19.94
N ASP A 348 -18.30 -19.94 -20.49
CA ASP A 348 -18.68 -19.87 -21.90
C ASP A 348 -19.26 -18.52 -22.34
N ASN A 349 -19.86 -17.78 -21.40
CA ASN A 349 -20.61 -16.56 -21.68
C ASN A 349 -20.04 -15.30 -21.00
N PHE A 350 -19.07 -15.46 -20.10
CA PHE A 350 -18.52 -14.39 -19.29
C PHE A 350 -18.01 -13.23 -20.15
N GLN A 351 -17.16 -13.49 -21.16
CA GLN A 351 -16.56 -12.43 -21.96
C GLN A 351 -17.62 -11.62 -22.73
N THR A 352 -18.58 -12.30 -23.36
CA THR A 352 -19.68 -11.64 -24.09
C THR A 352 -20.53 -10.77 -23.18
N ARG A 353 -20.86 -11.25 -21.97
CA ARG A 353 -21.68 -10.51 -21.00
C ARG A 353 -20.89 -9.39 -20.32
N TYR A 354 -19.60 -9.59 -20.08
CA TYR A 354 -18.69 -8.54 -19.60
C TYR A 354 -18.65 -7.36 -20.58
N ASP A 355 -18.45 -7.66 -21.88
CA ASP A 355 -18.40 -6.61 -22.91
C ASP A 355 -19.76 -5.92 -23.06
N PHE A 356 -20.87 -6.67 -22.96
CA PHE A 356 -22.21 -6.11 -22.95
C PHE A 356 -22.43 -5.19 -21.74
N PHE A 357 -21.99 -5.57 -20.53
CA PHE A 357 -22.13 -4.75 -19.34
C PHE A 357 -21.51 -3.38 -19.54
N TYR A 358 -20.26 -3.33 -20.01
CA TYR A 358 -19.56 -2.05 -20.22
C TYR A 358 -20.10 -1.23 -21.40
N LYS A 359 -20.59 -1.89 -22.44
CA LYS A 359 -21.12 -1.21 -23.63
C LYS A 359 -22.54 -0.67 -23.41
N GLU A 360 -23.39 -1.43 -22.74
CA GLU A 360 -24.83 -1.17 -22.70
C GLU A 360 -25.32 -0.76 -21.31
N ILE A 361 -24.82 -1.35 -20.22
CA ILE A 361 -25.31 -1.08 -18.87
C ILE A 361 -24.52 0.06 -18.20
N ALA A 362 -23.19 0.02 -18.26
CA ALA A 362 -22.30 0.97 -17.60
C ALA A 362 -22.58 2.46 -17.93
N PRO A 363 -22.97 2.84 -19.18
CA PRO A 363 -23.32 4.23 -19.49
C PRO A 363 -24.57 4.77 -18.78
N HIS A 364 -25.41 3.88 -18.24
CA HIS A 364 -26.68 4.25 -17.60
C HIS A 364 -26.66 4.14 -16.08
N VAL A 365 -25.53 3.74 -15.49
CA VAL A 365 -25.31 3.67 -14.04
C VAL A 365 -24.15 4.58 -13.64
N ILE A 366 -24.14 5.01 -12.38
CA ILE A 366 -23.04 5.76 -11.78
C ILE A 366 -21.86 4.79 -11.61
N LEU A 367 -21.00 4.74 -12.64
CA LEU A 367 -19.86 3.83 -12.66
C LEU A 367 -18.81 4.20 -11.60
N TYR A 368 -18.60 5.49 -11.37
CA TYR A 368 -17.74 6.02 -10.32
C TYR A 368 -18.53 7.01 -9.48
N ARG A 369 -18.56 6.78 -8.17
CA ARG A 369 -19.30 7.62 -7.22
C ARG A 369 -18.67 8.99 -7.01
N VAL A 370 -17.41 9.13 -7.36
CA VAL A 370 -16.65 10.38 -7.37
C VAL A 370 -16.04 10.52 -8.76
N GLN A 371 -16.29 11.63 -9.42
CA GLN A 371 -15.72 11.95 -10.72
C GLN A 371 -14.46 12.82 -10.58
N ILE A 372 -13.56 12.68 -11.55
CA ILE A 372 -12.40 13.56 -11.66
C ILE A 372 -12.90 14.96 -12.01
N GLY A 373 -12.50 15.96 -11.22
CA GLY A 373 -12.98 17.33 -11.31
C GLY A 373 -13.94 17.73 -10.18
N ASP A 374 -14.51 16.75 -9.46
CA ASP A 374 -15.41 17.02 -8.34
C ASP A 374 -14.69 17.70 -7.17
N VAL A 375 -15.44 18.49 -6.40
CA VAL A 375 -14.98 19.09 -5.15
C VAL A 375 -15.63 18.33 -4.00
N LEU A 376 -14.82 17.65 -3.21
CA LEU A 376 -15.29 16.79 -2.13
C LEU A 376 -15.05 17.41 -0.76
N PRO A 377 -16.03 17.32 0.17
CA PRO A 377 -15.83 17.62 1.58
C PRO A 377 -15.10 16.44 2.24
N LEU A 378 -13.78 16.56 2.41
CA LEU A 378 -13.00 15.60 3.17
C LEU A 378 -13.13 15.90 4.65
N ASN A 379 -13.51 14.88 5.42
CA ASN A 379 -13.64 14.97 6.87
C ASN A 379 -12.55 14.16 7.54
N ALA A 380 -11.89 14.75 8.55
CA ALA A 380 -10.93 14.05 9.38
C ALA A 380 -11.09 14.47 10.84
N PHE A 381 -10.74 13.54 11.73
CA PHE A 381 -10.67 13.82 13.15
C PHE A 381 -9.28 14.35 13.48
N THR A 382 -9.24 15.52 14.09
CA THR A 382 -8.02 16.10 14.67
C THR A 382 -7.59 15.31 15.90
N LYS A 383 -6.35 15.51 16.36
CA LYS A 383 -5.87 14.88 17.60
C LYS A 383 -6.67 15.25 18.85
N SER A 384 -7.33 16.40 18.86
CA SER A 384 -8.21 16.81 19.97
C SER A 384 -9.58 16.12 19.94
N GLY A 385 -9.82 15.23 18.96
CA GLY A 385 -11.10 14.57 18.74
C GLY A 385 -12.13 15.45 18.01
N SER A 386 -11.76 16.67 17.63
CA SER A 386 -12.64 17.58 16.87
C SER A 386 -12.68 17.16 15.40
N SER A 387 -13.86 17.16 14.79
CA SER A 387 -14.00 16.92 13.35
C SER A 387 -13.69 18.20 12.57
N THR A 388 -12.85 18.07 11.53
CA THR A 388 -12.56 19.15 10.57
C THR A 388 -12.96 18.70 9.18
N SER A 389 -13.44 19.66 8.39
CA SER A 389 -13.93 19.42 7.03
C SER A 389 -13.33 20.45 6.07
N ILE A 390 -12.71 19.97 5.00
CA ILE A 390 -12.17 20.82 3.94
C ILE A 390 -12.73 20.40 2.58
N ASN A 391 -12.98 21.37 1.72
CA ASN A 391 -13.41 21.11 0.35
C ASN A 391 -12.18 21.12 -0.56
N VAL A 392 -11.88 19.98 -1.19
CA VAL A 392 -10.74 19.86 -2.12
C VAL A 392 -11.18 19.29 -3.46
N LYS A 393 -10.56 19.79 -4.53
CA LYS A 393 -10.81 19.31 -5.88
C LYS A 393 -10.04 18.03 -6.16
N VAL A 394 -10.70 17.04 -6.74
CA VAL A 394 -10.10 15.80 -7.22
C VAL A 394 -9.52 16.05 -8.62
N TYR A 395 -8.19 16.03 -8.75
CA TYR A 395 -7.53 16.29 -10.05
C TYR A 395 -7.35 15.04 -10.91
N GLY A 396 -7.35 13.85 -10.31
CA GLY A 396 -7.05 12.62 -11.03
C GLY A 396 -6.77 11.42 -10.14
N THR A 397 -6.26 10.37 -10.76
CA THR A 397 -5.74 9.18 -10.11
C THR A 397 -4.29 8.94 -10.46
N PHE A 398 -3.54 8.34 -9.54
CA PHE A 398 -2.14 7.97 -9.74
C PHE A 398 -1.86 6.54 -9.31
N LYS A 399 -0.75 5.97 -9.77
CA LYS A 399 -0.24 4.68 -9.30
C LYS A 399 1.25 4.76 -9.03
N PHE A 400 1.72 3.86 -8.17
CA PHE A 400 3.13 3.55 -8.08
C PHE A 400 3.44 2.35 -8.97
N LYS A 401 4.34 2.55 -9.93
CA LYS A 401 4.94 1.45 -10.68
C LYS A 401 5.51 0.42 -9.70
N SER A 402 5.39 -0.87 -10.02
CA SER A 402 5.75 -2.00 -9.15
C SER A 402 4.87 -2.26 -7.93
N PHE A 403 3.97 -1.33 -7.57
CA PHE A 403 2.99 -1.48 -6.50
C PHE A 403 1.54 -1.28 -6.99
N GLU A 404 1.29 -1.35 -8.30
CA GLU A 404 0.01 -0.96 -8.93
C GLU A 404 -1.18 -1.73 -8.36
N ASN A 405 -0.97 -3.01 -8.07
CA ASN A 405 -1.98 -3.94 -7.56
C ASN A 405 -1.87 -4.19 -6.05
N SER A 406 -0.95 -3.53 -5.37
CA SER A 406 -0.73 -3.76 -3.94
C SER A 406 -1.87 -3.12 -3.13
N PRO A 407 -2.63 -3.89 -2.34
CA PRO A 407 -3.64 -3.31 -1.45
C PRO A 407 -3.01 -2.36 -0.41
N LEU A 408 -1.76 -2.64 0.00
CA LEU A 408 -1.06 -1.85 1.01
C LEU A 408 -0.62 -0.50 0.46
N ALA A 409 0.01 -0.45 -0.71
CA ALA A 409 0.39 0.83 -1.33
C ALA A 409 -0.83 1.55 -1.92
N GLY A 410 -1.80 0.77 -2.39
CA GLY A 410 -2.97 1.26 -3.09
C GLY A 410 -4.02 1.94 -2.23
N ASN A 411 -3.86 1.93 -0.90
CA ASN A 411 -4.76 2.58 0.05
C ASN A 411 -4.34 4.02 0.43
N PHE A 412 -3.29 4.56 -0.20
CA PHE A 412 -2.75 5.90 0.09
C PHE A 412 -3.01 6.87 -1.05
N SER A 413 -3.84 7.87 -0.80
CA SER A 413 -4.08 8.98 -1.73
C SER A 413 -3.11 10.14 -1.49
N LEU A 414 -3.00 11.07 -2.43
CA LEU A 414 -2.10 12.23 -2.33
C LEU A 414 -2.90 13.52 -2.17
N MET A 415 -2.44 14.41 -1.31
CA MET A 415 -2.98 15.78 -1.22
C MET A 415 -1.86 16.80 -1.05
N ASP A 416 -2.17 18.07 -1.29
CA ASP A 416 -1.24 19.14 -1.01
C ASP A 416 -1.03 19.34 0.52
N LEU A 417 0.16 19.79 0.88
CA LEU A 417 0.57 19.92 2.29
C LEU A 417 -0.24 20.98 3.05
N ILE A 418 -0.79 22.00 2.39
CA ILE A 418 -1.57 23.06 3.04
C ILE A 418 -2.95 22.53 3.44
N SER A 419 -3.65 21.86 2.51
CA SER A 419 -4.90 21.14 2.78
C SER A 419 -4.71 20.08 3.86
N PHE A 420 -3.59 19.34 3.83
CA PHE A 420 -3.23 18.41 4.90
C PHE A 420 -3.17 19.09 6.26
N ARG A 421 -2.44 20.21 6.38
CA ARG A 421 -2.27 20.92 7.66
C ARG A 421 -3.63 21.36 8.22
N GLU A 422 -4.48 21.90 7.36
CA GLU A 422 -5.81 22.34 7.76
C GLU A 422 -6.71 21.19 8.20
N LEU A 423 -6.72 20.08 7.46
CA LEU A 423 -7.48 18.88 7.79
C LEU A 423 -6.94 18.14 9.02
N TYR A 424 -5.66 18.31 9.33
CA TYR A 424 -5.05 17.80 10.55
C TYR A 424 -5.35 18.69 11.78
N GLY A 425 -5.82 19.91 11.56
CA GLY A 425 -6.15 20.88 12.62
C GLY A 425 -5.08 21.96 12.88
N PHE A 426 -4.07 22.08 12.02
CA PHE A 426 -3.11 23.19 12.09
C PHE A 426 -3.68 24.45 11.42
N LEU A 427 -3.63 25.57 12.14
CA LEU A 427 -4.09 26.87 11.65
C LEU A 427 -3.12 27.43 10.59
N THR A 428 -3.54 27.43 9.33
CA THR A 428 -2.88 28.12 8.21
C THR A 428 -3.01 29.65 8.36
N ASP A 429 -2.14 30.43 7.72
CA ASP A 429 -2.19 31.89 7.81
C ASP A 429 -3.50 32.46 7.26
N GLU A 430 -4.01 31.89 6.18
CA GLU A 430 -5.32 32.21 5.62
C GLU A 430 -6.45 31.93 6.63
N ARG A 431 -6.41 30.78 7.32
CA ARG A 431 -7.42 30.45 8.33
C ARG A 431 -7.33 31.35 9.56
N ARG A 432 -6.12 31.75 9.97
CA ARG A 432 -5.94 32.76 11.04
C ARG A 432 -6.50 34.11 10.63
N ALA A 433 -6.26 34.54 9.39
CA ALA A 433 -6.82 35.77 8.86
C ALA A 433 -8.35 35.71 8.81
N GLN A 434 -8.92 34.60 8.34
CA GLN A 434 -10.36 34.37 8.32
C GLN A 434 -10.96 34.37 9.74
N ASN A 435 -10.33 33.69 10.70
CA ASN A 435 -10.81 33.68 12.08
C ASN A 435 -10.81 35.10 12.67
N LYS A 436 -9.77 35.90 12.41
CA LYS A 436 -9.72 37.32 12.81
C LYS A 436 -10.78 38.17 12.12
N GLU A 437 -11.05 37.94 10.84
CA GLU A 437 -12.15 38.61 10.09
C GLU A 437 -13.49 38.28 10.75
N ILE A 438 -13.74 36.99 11.04
CA ILE A 438 -14.94 36.50 11.73
C ILE A 438 -15.07 37.10 13.14
N GLU A 439 -14.00 37.12 13.93
CA GLU A 439 -13.97 37.75 15.25
C GLU A 439 -14.34 39.23 15.16
N SER A 440 -13.78 39.94 14.17
CA SER A 440 -14.08 41.35 13.93
C SER A 440 -15.53 41.61 13.49
N GLU A 441 -16.10 40.75 12.62
CA GLU A 441 -17.49 40.85 12.15
C GLU A 441 -18.50 40.50 13.25
N MET A 442 -18.18 39.53 14.10
CA MET A 442 -19.02 39.17 15.25
C MET A 442 -18.91 40.17 16.41
N GLY A 443 -18.06 41.20 16.29
CA GLY A 443 -17.79 42.15 17.38
C GLY A 443 -17.17 41.48 18.61
N LEU A 444 -16.54 40.32 18.42
CA LEU A 444 -15.83 39.62 19.48
C LEU A 444 -14.50 40.33 19.71
N VAL A 445 -14.37 40.96 20.87
CA VAL A 445 -13.09 41.46 21.35
C VAL A 445 -12.29 40.25 21.82
N ASP A 446 -11.02 40.13 21.41
CA ASP A 446 -10.09 39.15 21.97
C ASP A 446 -9.90 39.45 23.46
N VAL A 447 -10.74 38.83 24.29
CA VAL A 447 -10.64 38.93 25.73
C VAL A 447 -9.51 37.98 26.11
N GLY A 448 -8.27 38.49 26.07
CA GLY A 448 -7.08 37.71 26.41
C GLY A 448 -7.26 36.94 27.72
N ARG A 449 -6.62 35.79 27.84
CA ARG A 449 -6.84 34.77 28.89
C ARG A 449 -7.00 35.35 30.32
N ASP A 450 -6.23 36.37 30.66
CA ASP A 450 -6.27 37.06 31.96
C ASP A 450 -7.61 37.77 32.24
N SER A 451 -8.28 38.25 31.20
CA SER A 451 -9.58 38.91 31.28
C SER A 451 -10.72 37.92 31.50
N ILE A 452 -10.60 36.72 30.93
CA ILE A 452 -11.53 35.60 31.16
C ILE A 452 -11.40 35.13 32.61
N GLU A 453 -10.18 35.05 33.13
CA GLU A 453 -9.94 34.67 34.52
C GLU A 453 -10.50 35.71 35.50
N ASN A 454 -10.47 37.00 35.18
CA ASN A 454 -11.14 38.07 35.93
C ASN A 454 -12.68 37.98 35.89
N LEU A 455 -13.27 37.47 34.80
CA LEU A 455 -14.72 37.22 34.70
C LEU A 455 -15.20 36.08 35.60
N PHE A 456 -14.33 35.11 35.91
CA PHE A 456 -14.65 33.97 36.78
C PHE A 456 -14.11 34.11 38.21
N SER A 457 -13.17 35.02 38.46
CA SER A 457 -12.57 35.24 39.79
C SER A 457 -13.16 36.43 40.56
N GLY A 458 -13.85 37.36 39.88
CA GLY A 458 -14.54 38.48 40.52
C GLY A 458 -15.99 38.14 40.88
N SER A 459 -16.37 38.33 42.14
CA SER A 459 -17.76 38.26 42.63
C SER A 459 -18.63 39.43 42.13
N THR A 460 -18.64 39.68 40.82
CA THR A 460 -19.52 40.68 40.22
C THR A 460 -20.77 39.96 39.77
N GLN A 461 -21.86 40.11 40.54
CA GLN A 461 -23.18 39.77 40.06
C GLN A 461 -23.45 40.57 38.78
N THR A 462 -23.34 39.91 37.64
CA THR A 462 -23.86 40.45 36.39
C THR A 462 -25.36 40.58 36.56
N THR A 463 -25.82 41.80 36.83
CA THR A 463 -27.23 42.14 36.73
C THR A 463 -27.61 41.95 35.27
N THR A 464 -28.30 40.85 34.99
CA THR A 464 -28.94 40.63 33.70
C THR A 464 -30.02 41.70 33.54
N ASN A 465 -29.69 42.77 32.82
CA ASN A 465 -30.71 43.61 32.20
C ASN A 465 -31.46 42.73 31.20
N GLU A 466 -32.64 42.25 31.58
CA GLU A 466 -33.55 41.41 30.79
C GLU A 466 -34.09 42.07 29.50
N ASN A 467 -33.64 43.29 29.16
CA ASN A 467 -34.07 44.02 27.96
C ASN A 467 -32.96 44.21 26.93
N THR A 468 -31.99 43.30 26.85
CA THR A 468 -31.13 43.25 25.66
C THR A 468 -31.86 42.42 24.61
N THR A 469 -32.61 43.09 23.73
CA THR A 469 -33.15 42.44 22.53
C THR A 469 -31.97 41.86 21.77
N ILE A 470 -31.80 40.55 21.80
CA ILE A 470 -30.85 39.84 20.95
C ILE A 470 -31.36 40.07 19.54
N LYS A 471 -30.84 41.09 18.86
CA LYS A 471 -31.09 41.25 17.44
C LYS A 471 -30.56 39.98 16.79
N PRO A 472 -31.39 39.21 16.07
CA PRO A 472 -30.86 38.13 15.26
C PRO A 472 -29.88 38.78 14.29
N VAL A 473 -28.60 38.50 14.46
CA VAL A 473 -27.62 38.80 13.42
C VAL A 473 -28.01 37.89 12.27
N GLU A 474 -28.55 38.45 11.20
CA GLU A 474 -28.66 37.75 9.93
C GLU A 474 -27.24 37.41 9.50
N LEU A 475 -26.82 36.20 9.83
CA LEU A 475 -25.54 35.64 9.43
C LEU A 475 -25.59 35.39 7.93
N ASN A 476 -25.32 36.43 7.14
CA ASN A 476 -24.98 36.31 5.72
C ASN A 476 -23.54 35.77 5.60
N PHE A 477 -23.27 34.62 6.22
CA PHE A 477 -22.03 33.88 6.02
C PHE A 477 -22.01 33.33 4.60
N LYS A 478 -21.55 34.14 3.65
CA LYS A 478 -20.95 33.58 2.44
C LYS A 478 -19.64 32.96 2.90
N LYS A 479 -19.64 31.65 3.15
CA LYS A 479 -18.40 30.87 3.35
C LYS A 479 -17.46 31.21 2.20
N LYS A 480 -16.50 32.11 2.45
CA LYS A 480 -15.45 32.46 1.48
C LYS A 480 -14.80 31.13 1.14
N VAL A 481 -14.93 30.72 -0.12
CA VAL A 481 -14.27 29.54 -0.64
C VAL A 481 -12.80 29.75 -0.35
N VAL A 482 -12.24 28.92 0.53
CA VAL A 482 -10.83 28.97 0.91
C VAL A 482 -10.03 29.06 -0.38
N GLY A 483 -9.09 30.01 -0.44
CA GLY A 483 -8.28 30.30 -1.61
C GLY A 483 -7.74 29.00 -2.19
N SER A 484 -8.03 28.76 -3.47
CA SER A 484 -7.61 27.54 -4.15
C SER A 484 -6.10 27.44 -4.32
N ASN A 485 -5.35 28.49 -3.98
CA ASN A 485 -3.93 28.61 -4.23
C ASN A 485 -3.13 29.05 -2.98
N TYR A 486 -1.86 28.68 -2.92
CA TYR A 486 -0.89 29.00 -1.89
C TYR A 486 0.50 29.23 -2.52
N THR A 487 1.40 29.89 -1.79
CA THR A 487 2.78 30.15 -2.21
C THR A 487 3.77 29.11 -1.68
N GLN A 488 4.93 28.98 -2.32
CA GLN A 488 5.98 28.05 -1.85
C GLN A 488 6.52 28.43 -0.46
N ASP A 489 6.55 29.73 -0.15
CA ASP A 489 6.98 30.22 1.16
C ASP A 489 6.02 29.77 2.28
N GLU A 490 4.71 29.85 2.05
CA GLU A 490 3.68 29.33 2.97
C GLU A 490 3.78 27.81 3.14
N LEU A 491 4.11 27.07 2.06
CA LEU A 491 4.35 25.63 2.14
C LEU A 491 5.54 25.31 3.05
N ASN A 492 6.64 26.06 2.92
CA ASN A 492 7.88 25.82 3.68
C ASN A 492 7.80 26.26 5.15
N LYS A 493 7.02 27.31 5.46
CA LYS A 493 6.94 27.93 6.80
C LYS A 493 6.03 27.22 7.80
N GLY A 494 5.59 26.01 7.50
CA GLY A 494 4.63 25.29 8.34
C GLY A 494 5.14 23.99 8.94
N VAL A 495 4.19 23.36 9.64
CA VAL A 495 4.37 22.11 10.36
C VAL A 495 4.44 20.94 9.39
N PHE A 496 5.19 19.90 9.72
CA PHE A 496 5.19 18.63 9.01
C PHE A 496 5.21 17.48 10.03
N LEU A 497 4.76 16.28 9.64
CA LEU A 497 4.81 15.12 10.53
C LEU A 497 6.09 14.30 10.32
N HIS A 498 6.47 14.12 9.06
CA HIS A 498 7.70 13.45 8.67
C HIS A 498 8.23 13.99 7.33
N ALA A 499 9.48 13.70 6.96
CA ALA A 499 10.03 14.14 5.68
C ALA A 499 10.95 13.08 5.07
N ALA A 500 10.85 12.92 3.74
CA ALA A 500 11.71 12.04 2.97
C ALA A 500 13.02 12.75 2.61
N ILE A 501 14.15 12.10 2.83
CA ILE A 501 15.49 12.59 2.49
C ILE A 501 16.08 11.69 1.41
N PHE A 502 16.59 12.33 0.37
CA PHE A 502 17.27 11.67 -0.74
C PHE A 502 18.78 11.89 -0.65
N LEU A 503 19.55 10.82 -0.81
CA LEU A 503 20.99 10.84 -0.73
C LEU A 503 21.62 10.75 -2.12
N LYS A 504 22.82 11.32 -2.26
CA LYS A 504 23.61 11.17 -3.49
C LYS A 504 24.08 9.73 -3.68
N ASP A 505 24.38 9.04 -2.59
CA ASP A 505 24.72 7.62 -2.55
C ASP A 505 24.01 6.95 -1.36
N SER A 506 23.10 6.03 -1.68
CA SER A 506 22.29 5.29 -0.72
C SER A 506 23.04 4.11 -0.06
N SER A 507 24.34 3.97 -0.32
CA SER A 507 25.22 3.05 0.41
C SER A 507 25.57 3.57 1.82
N ASN A 508 25.59 4.88 2.01
CA ASN A 508 26.00 5.56 3.25
C ASN A 508 24.84 5.90 4.20
N THR A 509 23.63 5.39 3.95
CA THR A 509 22.41 5.69 4.72
C THR A 509 22.62 5.64 6.24
N ASN A 510 23.23 4.58 6.77
CA ASN A 510 23.43 4.43 8.22
C ASN A 510 24.40 5.45 8.81
N ALA A 511 25.42 5.87 8.05
CA ALA A 511 26.36 6.89 8.48
C ALA A 511 25.68 8.27 8.50
N THR A 512 24.89 8.57 7.46
CA THR A 512 24.14 9.84 7.37
C THR A 512 23.06 9.93 8.45
N ILE A 513 22.34 8.84 8.76
CA ILE A 513 21.38 8.80 9.87
C ILE A 513 22.04 9.21 11.20
N LYS A 514 23.24 8.70 11.49
CA LYS A 514 23.98 9.09 12.70
C LYS A 514 24.31 10.58 12.71
N LYS A 515 24.81 11.11 11.60
CA LYS A 515 25.11 12.55 11.45
C LYS A 515 23.86 13.42 11.66
N ILE A 516 22.72 13.04 11.07
CA ILE A 516 21.45 13.76 11.23
C ILE A 516 21.01 13.76 12.69
N ASN A 517 21.07 12.60 13.36
CA ASN A 517 20.67 12.46 14.76
C ASN A 517 21.60 13.23 15.71
N GLU A 518 22.90 13.33 15.40
CA GLU A 518 23.84 14.17 16.14
C GLU A 518 23.54 15.67 15.94
N LEU A 519 23.33 16.10 14.69
CA LEU A 519 22.98 17.48 14.36
C LEU A 519 21.66 17.90 15.03
N SER A 520 20.66 17.02 15.04
CA SER A 520 19.38 17.25 15.71
C SER A 520 19.55 17.57 17.20
N LYS A 521 20.49 16.90 17.88
CA LYS A 521 20.80 17.16 19.29
C LYS A 521 21.56 18.48 19.49
N THR A 522 22.48 18.82 18.58
CA THR A 522 23.28 20.05 18.69
C THR A 522 22.46 21.30 18.39
N GLU A 523 21.61 21.26 17.36
CA GLU A 523 20.78 22.41 16.95
C GLU A 523 19.36 22.37 17.57
N ASN A 524 19.09 21.40 18.46
CA ASN A 524 17.81 21.18 19.13
C ASN A 524 16.60 21.16 18.16
N LEU A 525 16.74 20.40 17.07
CA LEU A 525 15.73 20.33 16.01
C LEU A 525 14.50 19.47 16.39
N GLY A 526 14.61 18.64 17.44
CA GLY A 526 13.52 17.77 17.89
C GLY A 526 13.17 16.65 16.91
N ILE A 527 14.10 16.26 16.03
CA ILE A 527 13.89 15.22 15.01
C ILE A 527 14.72 13.96 15.28
N LYS A 528 14.25 12.82 14.80
CA LYS A 528 15.04 11.59 14.64
C LYS A 528 14.98 11.08 13.21
N ALA A 529 16.12 10.62 12.71
CA ALA A 529 16.28 10.00 11.41
C ALA A 529 16.25 8.48 11.52
N VAL A 530 15.54 7.84 10.59
CA VAL A 530 15.39 6.40 10.48
C VAL A 530 15.57 5.93 9.03
N SER A 531 15.86 4.64 8.86
CA SER A 531 16.01 4.06 7.52
C SER A 531 14.66 3.92 6.82
N TRP A 532 14.69 3.75 5.49
CA TRP A 532 13.48 3.39 4.73
C TRP A 532 12.81 2.11 5.26
N GLN A 533 13.56 1.16 5.81
CA GLN A 533 13.03 -0.10 6.35
C GLN A 533 12.20 0.17 7.61
N ASP A 534 12.70 1.00 8.49
CA ASP A 534 11.99 1.35 9.72
C ASP A 534 10.76 2.20 9.40
N ALA A 535 10.89 3.16 8.49
CA ALA A 535 9.80 4.05 8.09
C ALA A 535 8.70 3.39 7.25
N ALA A 536 9.02 2.30 6.53
CA ALA A 536 8.03 1.50 5.83
C ALA A 536 7.16 0.67 6.80
N GLY A 537 7.44 0.69 8.11
CA GLY A 537 6.70 0.01 9.15
C GLY A 537 6.57 -1.49 8.87
N PHE A 538 5.32 -1.96 8.78
CA PHE A 538 5.03 -3.38 8.56
C PHE A 538 5.70 -3.95 7.29
N ILE A 539 5.76 -3.17 6.20
CA ILE A 539 6.37 -3.61 4.93
C ILE A 539 7.87 -3.84 5.10
N GLY A 540 8.54 -2.91 5.78
CA GLY A 540 9.97 -3.03 6.06
C GLY A 540 10.27 -4.19 7.01
N GLN A 541 9.45 -4.37 8.05
CA GLN A 541 9.56 -5.51 8.96
C GLN A 541 9.36 -6.85 8.25
N MET A 542 8.37 -6.95 7.36
CA MET A 542 8.13 -8.16 6.57
C MET A 542 9.30 -8.46 5.63
N THR A 543 9.88 -7.43 5.01
CA THR A 543 11.09 -7.56 4.18
C THR A 543 12.27 -8.06 5.01
N PHE A 544 12.45 -7.55 6.24
CA PHE A 544 13.50 -7.99 7.16
C PHE A 544 13.32 -9.45 7.61
N ILE A 545 12.10 -9.84 7.98
CA ILE A 545 11.77 -11.22 8.36
C ILE A 545 12.03 -12.17 7.20
N MET A 546 11.56 -11.83 5.99
CA MET A 546 11.75 -12.65 4.79
C MET A 546 13.25 -12.84 4.49
N LYS A 547 14.03 -11.74 4.52
CA LYS A 547 15.49 -11.80 4.37
C LYS A 547 16.15 -12.70 5.41
N THR A 548 15.71 -12.60 6.66
CA THR A 548 16.25 -13.42 7.76
C THR A 548 15.94 -14.90 7.58
N LEU A 549 14.70 -15.25 7.22
CA LEU A 549 14.28 -16.64 6.98
C LEU A 549 15.03 -17.27 5.81
N LEU A 550 15.19 -16.55 4.70
CA LEU A 550 15.94 -17.03 3.54
C LEU A 550 17.43 -17.21 3.87
N ASN A 551 18.04 -16.26 4.60
CA ASN A 551 19.42 -16.41 5.07
C ASN A 551 19.59 -17.59 6.03
N LEU A 552 18.61 -17.84 6.90
CA LEU A 552 18.58 -19.01 7.77
C LEU A 552 18.51 -20.31 6.95
N PHE A 553 17.67 -20.35 5.92
CA PHE A 553 17.58 -21.51 5.01
C PHE A 553 18.90 -21.78 4.29
N ILE A 554 19.60 -20.74 3.82
CA ILE A 554 20.94 -20.86 3.25
C ILE A 554 21.91 -21.43 4.29
N GLY A 555 21.89 -20.90 5.53
CA GLY A 555 22.72 -21.39 6.63
C GLY A 555 22.48 -22.86 6.97
N ILE A 556 21.23 -23.30 7.04
CA ILE A 556 20.86 -24.71 7.27
C ILE A 556 21.34 -25.59 6.12
N SER A 557 21.16 -25.15 4.87
CA SER A 557 21.62 -25.88 3.68
C SER A 557 23.14 -26.10 3.71
N LEU A 558 23.90 -25.07 4.11
CA LEU A 558 25.35 -25.15 4.28
C LEU A 558 25.76 -26.09 5.42
N LEU A 559 25.02 -26.10 6.54
CA LEU A 559 25.24 -27.03 7.64
C LEU A 559 25.03 -28.48 7.19
N LEU A 560 23.93 -28.75 6.47
CA LEU A 560 23.65 -30.07 5.90
C LEU A 560 24.76 -30.52 4.95
N ALA A 561 25.26 -29.61 4.09
CA ALA A 561 26.42 -29.89 3.25
C ALA A 561 27.66 -30.25 4.08
N GLY A 562 27.93 -29.52 5.17
CA GLY A 562 29.02 -29.83 6.11
C GLY A 562 28.91 -31.23 6.74
N LEU A 563 27.70 -31.66 7.14
CA LEU A 563 27.46 -33.00 7.66
C LEU A 563 27.67 -34.08 6.58
N MET A 564 27.19 -33.84 5.36
CA MET A 564 27.41 -34.74 4.21
C MET A 564 28.91 -34.87 3.89
N ILE A 565 29.66 -33.77 3.94
CA ILE A 565 31.12 -33.77 3.76
C ILE A 565 31.78 -34.59 4.88
N THR A 566 31.39 -34.37 6.14
CA THR A 566 31.94 -35.09 7.30
C THR A 566 31.77 -36.60 7.14
N ASN A 567 30.56 -37.04 6.80
CA ASN A 567 30.25 -38.46 6.59
C ASN A 567 31.03 -39.06 5.41
N SER A 568 31.14 -38.30 4.31
CA SER A 568 31.89 -38.73 3.12
C SER A 568 33.39 -38.85 3.40
N LEU A 569 33.98 -37.87 4.11
CA LEU A 569 35.39 -37.89 4.51
C LEU A 569 35.68 -38.98 5.53
N LEU A 570 34.75 -39.26 6.44
CA LEU A 570 34.88 -40.37 7.39
C LEU A 570 34.93 -41.72 6.66
N MET A 571 34.01 -41.96 5.72
CA MET A 571 34.04 -43.14 4.87
C MET A 571 35.33 -43.21 4.05
N ALA A 572 35.79 -42.08 3.50
CA ALA A 572 37.06 -42.01 2.77
C ALA A 572 38.27 -42.38 3.65
N ALA A 573 38.32 -41.92 4.90
CA ALA A 573 39.36 -42.30 5.86
C ALA A 573 39.29 -43.80 6.19
N MET A 574 38.08 -44.36 6.34
CA MET A 574 37.89 -45.79 6.62
C MET A 574 38.35 -46.69 5.46
N ASN A 575 38.08 -46.29 4.21
CA ASN A 575 38.51 -47.02 3.03
C ASN A 575 40.01 -46.84 2.71
N ARG A 576 40.76 -46.03 3.49
CA ARG A 576 42.22 -45.84 3.38
C ARG A 576 42.97 -46.29 4.63
N LYS A 577 42.33 -47.09 5.50
CA LYS A 577 42.95 -47.58 6.74
C LYS A 577 44.29 -48.26 6.50
N GLN A 578 44.40 -49.10 5.47
CA GLN A 578 45.64 -49.80 5.11
C GLN A 578 46.74 -48.83 4.66
N GLU A 579 46.45 -47.90 3.73
CA GLU A 579 47.40 -46.88 3.29
C GLU A 579 47.91 -46.02 4.46
N ILE A 580 47.00 -45.59 5.33
CA ILE A 580 47.32 -44.79 6.53
C ILE A 580 48.18 -45.60 7.49
N GLY A 581 47.87 -46.88 7.68
CA GLY A 581 48.65 -47.82 8.48
C GLY A 581 50.08 -48.00 7.98
N THR A 582 50.25 -48.17 6.66
CA THR A 582 51.58 -48.27 6.04
C THR A 582 52.38 -46.98 6.18
N MET A 583 51.76 -45.81 5.96
CA MET A 583 52.42 -44.52 6.18
C MET A 583 52.90 -44.37 7.63
N ARG A 584 52.09 -44.79 8.60
CA ARG A 584 52.47 -44.78 10.03
C ARG A 584 53.57 -45.79 10.36
N ALA A 585 53.58 -46.96 9.73
CA ALA A 585 54.61 -47.98 9.91
C ALA A 585 55.99 -47.54 9.41
N ILE A 586 56.02 -46.74 8.33
CA ILE A 586 57.25 -46.16 7.74
C ILE A 586 57.69 -44.89 8.50
N GLY A 587 56.98 -44.49 9.56
CA GLY A 587 57.38 -43.40 10.47
C GLY A 587 56.64 -42.07 10.27
N ALA A 588 55.53 -42.03 9.52
CA ALA A 588 54.74 -40.80 9.40
C ALA A 588 54.07 -40.41 10.75
N HIS A 589 54.33 -39.18 11.21
CA HIS A 589 53.69 -38.63 12.42
C HIS A 589 52.19 -38.41 12.22
N ALA A 590 51.40 -38.51 13.30
CA ALA A 590 49.95 -38.24 13.27
C ALA A 590 49.62 -36.85 12.70
N ARG A 591 50.43 -35.82 13.05
CA ARG A 591 50.30 -34.45 12.51
C ARG A 591 50.48 -34.38 10.99
N PHE A 592 51.28 -35.26 10.40
CA PHE A 592 51.44 -35.33 8.95
C PHE A 592 50.15 -35.80 8.27
N ILE A 593 49.52 -36.85 8.81
CA ILE A 593 48.24 -37.36 8.31
C ILE A 593 47.16 -36.27 8.42
N TYR A 594 47.07 -35.58 9.55
CA TYR A 594 46.11 -34.47 9.72
C TYR A 594 46.33 -33.34 8.70
N ARG A 595 47.58 -32.89 8.51
CA ARG A 595 47.90 -31.86 7.50
C ARG A 595 47.59 -32.33 6.09
N LEU A 596 47.79 -33.61 5.79
CA LEU A 596 47.44 -34.20 4.50
C LEU A 596 45.95 -34.08 4.22
N PHE A 597 45.09 -34.53 5.16
CA PHE A 597 43.62 -34.38 5.04
C PHE A 597 43.20 -32.91 4.95
N PHE A 598 43.81 -32.03 5.73
CA PHE A 598 43.53 -30.59 5.68
C PHE A 598 43.81 -29.99 4.29
N TYR A 599 44.99 -30.26 3.72
CA TYR A 599 45.34 -29.74 2.39
C TYR A 599 44.56 -30.43 1.26
N GLU A 600 44.19 -31.72 1.41
CA GLU A 600 43.27 -32.40 0.48
C GLU A 600 41.91 -31.68 0.46
N THR A 601 41.31 -31.44 1.63
CA THR A 601 40.01 -30.74 1.70
C THR A 601 40.13 -29.28 1.24
N LEU A 602 41.20 -28.57 1.59
CA LEU A 602 41.41 -27.20 1.14
C LEU A 602 41.46 -27.12 -0.39
N PHE A 603 42.16 -28.05 -1.03
CA PHE A 603 42.25 -28.10 -2.49
C PHE A 603 40.89 -28.44 -3.13
N ILE A 604 40.18 -29.44 -2.61
CA ILE A 604 38.86 -29.83 -3.11
C ILE A 604 37.86 -28.67 -2.94
N SER A 605 37.84 -28.01 -1.79
CA SER A 605 36.92 -26.89 -1.51
C SER A 605 37.18 -25.66 -2.37
N LEU A 606 38.45 -25.30 -2.63
CA LEU A 606 38.77 -24.21 -3.54
C LEU A 606 38.33 -24.50 -4.98
N VAL A 607 38.63 -25.70 -5.49
CA VAL A 607 38.32 -26.06 -6.88
C VAL A 607 36.82 -26.25 -7.08
N PHE A 608 36.18 -27.13 -6.31
CA PHE A 608 34.76 -27.42 -6.48
C PHE A 608 33.86 -26.32 -5.93
N GLY A 609 34.25 -25.63 -4.86
CA GLY A 609 33.55 -24.43 -4.40
C GLY A 609 33.61 -23.31 -5.45
N GLY A 610 34.75 -23.12 -6.11
CA GLY A 610 34.88 -22.21 -7.24
C GLY A 610 33.99 -22.60 -8.44
N ILE A 611 33.95 -23.89 -8.81
CA ILE A 611 33.06 -24.40 -9.87
C ILE A 611 31.59 -24.15 -9.49
N GLY A 612 31.20 -24.47 -8.25
CA GLY A 612 29.85 -24.23 -7.77
C GLY A 612 29.46 -22.76 -7.78
N ALA A 613 30.35 -21.89 -7.31
CA ALA A 613 30.15 -20.44 -7.35
C ALA A 613 30.04 -19.89 -8.78
N LEU A 614 30.85 -20.41 -9.71
CA LEU A 614 30.79 -20.06 -11.13
C LEU A 614 29.47 -20.50 -11.77
N LEU A 615 29.04 -21.74 -11.53
CA LEU A 615 27.76 -22.26 -12.03
C LEU A 615 26.58 -21.48 -11.43
N GLY A 616 26.60 -21.23 -10.12
CA GLY A 616 25.61 -20.39 -9.47
C GLY A 616 25.57 -18.99 -10.07
N SER A 617 26.73 -18.38 -10.31
CA SER A 617 26.83 -17.06 -10.95
C SER A 617 26.27 -17.05 -12.37
N LEU A 618 26.56 -18.09 -13.16
CA LEU A 618 26.02 -18.23 -14.51
C LEU A 618 24.49 -18.32 -14.51
N ILE A 619 23.93 -19.13 -13.60
CA ILE A 619 22.47 -19.25 -13.44
C ILE A 619 21.87 -17.89 -13.03
N VAL A 620 22.48 -17.18 -12.08
CA VAL A 620 22.02 -15.84 -11.69
C VAL A 620 22.06 -14.86 -12.86
N LEU A 621 23.09 -14.89 -13.70
CA LEU A 621 23.17 -14.02 -14.89
C LEU A 621 22.07 -14.34 -15.91
N VAL A 622 21.80 -15.62 -16.16
CA VAL A 622 20.73 -16.05 -17.09
C VAL A 622 19.36 -15.65 -16.55
N ILE A 623 19.08 -15.94 -15.28
CA ILE A 623 17.82 -15.58 -14.62
C ILE A 623 17.69 -14.06 -14.49
N GLY A 624 18.79 -13.35 -14.23
CA GLY A 624 18.83 -11.89 -14.14
C GLY A 624 18.47 -11.19 -15.44
N GLN A 625 18.61 -11.84 -16.60
CA GLN A 625 18.16 -11.32 -17.89
C GLN A 625 16.69 -11.65 -18.18
N VAL A 626 16.23 -12.86 -17.87
CA VAL A 626 14.87 -13.31 -18.17
C VAL A 626 13.85 -12.80 -17.13
N GLY A 627 14.26 -12.72 -15.87
CA GLY A 627 13.42 -12.45 -14.71
C GLY A 627 12.53 -13.64 -14.32
N ILE A 628 12.32 -13.84 -13.02
CA ILE A 628 11.39 -14.87 -12.51
C ILE A 628 9.99 -14.25 -12.47
N PRO A 629 8.99 -14.78 -13.20
CA PRO A 629 7.65 -14.23 -13.19
C PRO A 629 7.01 -14.35 -11.80
N ALA A 630 6.37 -13.27 -11.35
CA ALA A 630 5.57 -13.28 -10.14
C ALA A 630 4.26 -14.05 -10.40
N SER A 631 3.95 -15.00 -9.52
CA SER A 631 2.65 -15.69 -9.51
C SER A 631 1.77 -15.12 -8.40
N GLY A 632 0.75 -14.35 -8.78
CA GLY A 632 -0.20 -13.70 -7.86
C GLY A 632 0.28 -12.37 -7.26
N ASP A 633 -0.62 -11.70 -6.54
CA ASP A 633 -0.40 -10.35 -6.02
C ASP A 633 0.70 -10.29 -4.95
N VAL A 634 0.81 -11.34 -4.10
CA VAL A 634 1.85 -11.41 -3.05
C VAL A 634 3.25 -11.49 -3.66
N ALA A 635 3.45 -12.33 -4.67
CA ALA A 635 4.74 -12.43 -5.36
C ALA A 635 5.05 -11.12 -6.08
N THR A 636 4.06 -10.49 -6.72
CA THR A 636 4.23 -9.21 -7.44
C THR A 636 4.67 -8.11 -6.48
N PHE A 637 4.13 -8.10 -5.27
CA PHE A 637 4.52 -7.16 -4.22
C PHE A 637 5.99 -7.32 -3.80
N PHE A 638 6.41 -8.53 -3.40
CA PHE A 638 7.79 -8.78 -2.96
C PHE A 638 8.83 -8.70 -4.07
N PHE A 639 8.46 -9.09 -5.29
CA PHE A 639 9.32 -8.97 -6.46
C PHE A 639 9.39 -7.53 -6.95
N SER A 640 8.49 -6.68 -6.45
CA SER A 640 8.40 -5.28 -6.81
C SER A 640 8.21 -5.12 -8.31
N GLY A 641 7.18 -5.80 -8.81
CA GLY A 641 6.82 -5.84 -10.22
C GLY A 641 6.51 -7.26 -10.69
N PRO A 642 6.23 -7.41 -12.00
CA PRO A 642 5.80 -8.67 -12.58
C PRO A 642 6.92 -9.72 -12.64
N ARG A 643 8.18 -9.31 -12.45
CA ARG A 643 9.35 -10.19 -12.51
C ARG A 643 10.40 -9.82 -11.47
N LEU A 644 10.99 -10.82 -10.83
CA LEU A 644 12.17 -10.67 -9.99
C LEU A 644 13.43 -10.76 -10.84
N PHE A 645 14.27 -9.73 -10.77
CA PHE A 645 15.59 -9.72 -11.38
C PHE A 645 16.65 -10.02 -10.32
N LEU A 646 17.50 -11.00 -10.61
CA LEU A 646 18.60 -11.37 -9.72
C LEU A 646 19.85 -10.59 -10.12
N HIS A 647 20.60 -10.13 -9.12
CA HIS A 647 21.86 -9.42 -9.32
C HIS A 647 22.99 -10.15 -8.62
N LEU A 648 24.17 -10.13 -9.23
CA LEU A 648 25.38 -10.64 -8.62
C LEU A 648 26.07 -9.54 -7.82
N ASN A 649 26.32 -9.83 -6.55
CA ASN A 649 27.20 -9.03 -5.71
C ASN A 649 28.56 -9.75 -5.61
N PRO A 650 29.63 -9.25 -6.26
CA PRO A 650 30.94 -9.88 -6.21
C PRO A 650 31.46 -10.09 -4.78
N GLY A 651 31.17 -9.16 -3.86
CA GLY A 651 31.54 -9.29 -2.46
C GLY A 651 30.92 -10.51 -1.78
N LEU A 652 29.66 -10.81 -2.10
CA LEU A 652 28.99 -11.99 -1.55
C LEU A 652 29.56 -13.31 -2.10
N ILE A 653 30.02 -13.33 -3.36
CA ILE A 653 30.66 -14.52 -3.93
C ILE A 653 31.93 -14.87 -3.15
N PHE A 654 32.75 -13.87 -2.82
CA PHE A 654 33.95 -14.08 -1.99
C PHE A 654 33.58 -14.57 -0.59
N ILE A 655 32.53 -14.01 0.02
CA ILE A 655 32.04 -14.47 1.34
C ILE A 655 31.55 -15.92 1.26
N VAL A 656 30.78 -16.29 0.25
CA VAL A 656 30.30 -17.66 0.06
C VAL A 656 31.47 -18.62 -0.11
N MET A 657 32.46 -18.28 -0.93
CA MET A 657 33.66 -19.12 -1.08
C MET A 657 34.41 -19.28 0.24
N PHE A 658 34.59 -18.19 0.98
CA PHE A 658 35.26 -18.23 2.29
C PHE A 658 34.51 -19.12 3.28
N VAL A 659 33.18 -18.95 3.38
CA VAL A 659 32.33 -19.76 4.26
C VAL A 659 32.35 -21.23 3.86
N MET A 660 32.32 -21.54 2.56
CA MET A 660 32.39 -22.91 2.04
C MET A 660 33.71 -23.60 2.42
N VAL A 661 34.84 -22.91 2.23
CA VAL A 661 36.17 -23.42 2.64
C VAL A 661 36.21 -23.61 4.16
N PHE A 662 35.68 -22.66 4.92
CA PHE A 662 35.63 -22.72 6.38
C PHE A 662 34.82 -23.93 6.87
N ILE A 663 33.63 -24.16 6.32
CA ILE A 663 32.78 -25.32 6.64
C ILE A 663 33.47 -26.63 6.26
N ALA A 664 34.11 -26.70 5.09
CA ALA A 664 34.83 -27.89 4.66
C ALA A 664 35.98 -28.24 5.62
N ILE A 665 36.72 -27.24 6.10
CA ILE A 665 37.79 -27.41 7.09
C ILE A 665 37.24 -27.90 8.42
N ILE A 666 36.11 -27.35 8.90
CA ILE A 666 35.45 -27.82 10.13
C ILE A 666 34.98 -29.27 9.98
N ALA A 667 34.32 -29.59 8.87
CA ALA A 667 33.84 -30.93 8.57
C ALA A 667 34.98 -31.98 8.50
N THR A 668 36.20 -31.54 8.17
CA THR A 668 37.39 -32.40 8.09
C THR A 668 37.97 -32.75 9.46
N GLN A 669 37.70 -31.97 10.50
CA GLN A 669 38.35 -32.12 11.82
C GLN A 669 38.13 -33.51 12.42
N TYR A 670 36.87 -33.95 12.48
CA TYR A 670 36.52 -35.24 13.09
C TYR A 670 37.06 -36.46 12.29
N PRO A 671 36.85 -36.55 10.96
CA PRO A 671 37.45 -37.60 10.14
C PRO A 671 38.98 -37.65 10.22
N ALA A 672 39.65 -36.49 10.16
CA ALA A 672 41.11 -36.42 10.24
C ALA A 672 41.63 -36.88 11.61
N TRP A 673 40.95 -36.50 12.69
CA TRP A 673 41.28 -36.98 14.04
C TRP A 673 41.10 -38.49 14.19
N LYS A 674 40.00 -39.04 13.65
CA LYS A 674 39.77 -40.48 13.66
C LYS A 674 40.79 -41.23 12.80
N ALA A 675 41.20 -40.66 11.67
CA ALA A 675 42.25 -41.21 10.80
C ALA A 675 43.61 -41.28 11.51
N MET A 676 43.99 -40.25 12.28
CA MET A 676 45.23 -40.23 13.05
C MET A 676 45.33 -41.35 14.10
N LYS A 677 44.19 -41.86 14.60
CA LYS A 677 44.14 -42.89 15.64
C LYS A 677 44.30 -44.32 15.11
N ILE A 678 44.26 -44.55 13.80
CA ILE A 678 44.40 -45.89 13.21
C ILE A 678 45.82 -46.42 13.44
N SER A 679 46.01 -47.45 14.26
CA SER A 679 47.35 -48.00 14.53
C SER A 679 47.86 -48.87 13.36
N PRO A 680 49.19 -48.97 13.15
CA PRO A 680 49.76 -49.86 12.13
C PRO A 680 49.30 -51.31 12.26
N LEU A 681 49.23 -51.81 13.50
CA LEU A 681 48.78 -53.17 13.81
C LEU A 681 47.31 -53.39 13.43
N GLN A 682 46.42 -52.44 13.79
CA GLN A 682 44.99 -52.50 13.45
C GLN A 682 44.72 -52.43 11.95
N ALA A 683 45.56 -51.69 11.21
CA ALA A 683 45.42 -51.57 9.76
C ALA A 683 45.84 -52.85 9.02
N MET A 684 46.78 -53.63 9.58
CA MET A 684 47.30 -54.87 8.99
C MET A 684 46.53 -56.13 9.42
N GLN A 685 45.81 -56.10 10.54
CA GLN A 685 45.12 -57.27 11.10
C GLN A 685 43.75 -57.61 10.47
N LYS A 686 43.21 -56.81 9.54
CA LYS A 686 41.88 -57.06 8.96
C LYS A 686 41.97 -57.67 7.55
N ARG A 687 41.94 -59.00 7.51
CA ARG A 687 41.61 -59.80 6.32
C ARG A 687 40.59 -60.84 6.78
N ASP A 688 39.32 -60.48 6.67
CA ASP A 688 38.14 -61.34 6.55
C ASP A 688 37.09 -60.55 5.77
#